data_AF-A0A3M2SQ28-F1
#
_entry.id   AF-A0A3M2SQ28-F1
#
_cell.length_a   1.000
_cell.length_b   1.000
_cell.length_c   1.000
_cell.angle_alpha   90.00
_cell.angle_beta   90.00
_cell.angle_gamma   90.00
#
_symmetry.space_group_name_H-M   'P 1'
#
loop_
_entity.id
_entity.type
_entity.pdbx_description
1 polymer ?
#
loop_
_entity_poly.entity_id
_entity_poly.type
_entity_poly.pdbx_seq_one_letter_code
_entity_poly.pdbx_strand_id
1 'polypeptide(L)'
;MNYSVPTLLTWLVFNVACTLVAALALALLLRKFMFRPKLDSNFSGWIMVELALASYMLRGDGIGRRIFSLARKFSGSLFGLTSKHQVLFHLPGVDRLMEQSLQTLSAGPFQYALLTSVYGGIDSPALKEKVENSWRDFIPPMEKLFLNESGATATIERARVVERVASLVTFSSDVHSMKRWEVSADVQAVSSDLQSSSLAVEANLYTLIRDFGACIAIPLLYGNDFLDRHPHLIDDLWKFDSDLFIPLLLGVPTWAPFKVIQDGLSARSRLLSAMSSLYRCIDQHQKGELADSEFDLSDVSSIPFERNKIYEREGWSFQERAAADFSILWGQNANLQPMLAWLTTFVYATPGLVDRIREETAAYINLSTTTPLEIISIDIPGLCRSCQVLKACIFETYRIANDPAVIRRVERPITIQDGELEHKLQAGSFISMPMSLTNGDPAIFPDPEKFIPERFLERNLTTGSMVARYGRLRPWGIGTSMCKGRTFAQKHMMVVGAAIISLWDIEPASGSWDIPDMIPGSSAKRPAKDIRVVIKRRALFKSSRLPLRICLALMGSVKSGIYFYSGAESQFSSFKGISSLTGNTLVLFLFSLHFPRTLLMASPQGLTFEEEVYLAFKDIFIGQRAEFRRARAVLRIVNKYQSHTPVSSLLRTTNRQAVCESLCRLLKAGVFQYENIATHWFGQNPSIVAQESGAVVSDVPLTFGLLEASPAASLIGTDMIKCGSSEVEAAQTGTVFETDSMEGYEDSSDDSAMLDKQEMENHVPAPRNSKYPAETSQLQVLLPLRIQNLILSRVQAILEVTCFEFAKEKMPKILENRKWRCPTAGELNLWVGEFNKRIVSFNNNVNIPEGYEISKCFQAATHIRHFAVHRRHLSTAHLQSLVNNAEGLCKILGNSQALAQIELIWGYAQAQTSELESFKQDIVVELESSLDDIAARRAELDLLEAGSISKAHDKLNRHHDLASDELEKILLDRHMVLIAAGKVEAEKEGDQEDESDTNLPEEMDDQPPEEAKVEQFQPAPGRLHILQQRTKQIMMLAQGIYNSLNSLMTRLYTVSNQLLWLSSILFGIAAAYILGPVGMEHMWSVLWWGEW
;
A
#
# COMPACT_ATOMS: atom_id res chain seq x y z
N MET A 1 16.86 -41.23 51.69
CA MET A 1 16.71 -42.36 50.76
C MET A 1 17.39 -41.99 49.44
N ASN A 2 18.22 -42.88 48.88
CA ASN A 2 18.90 -42.62 47.60
C ASN A 2 18.00 -43.02 46.43
N TYR A 3 17.23 -42.07 45.89
CA TYR A 3 16.61 -42.25 44.58
C TYR A 3 17.66 -42.03 43.50
N SER A 4 17.77 -42.98 42.57
CA SER A 4 18.72 -42.91 41.47
C SER A 4 18.34 -41.80 40.50
N VAL A 5 19.33 -41.14 39.88
CA VAL A 5 19.11 -40.03 38.93
C VAL A 5 18.03 -40.30 37.86
N PRO A 6 17.87 -41.53 37.31
CA PRO A 6 16.76 -41.84 36.41
C PRO A 6 15.37 -41.59 37.01
N THR A 7 15.13 -41.96 38.28
CA THR A 7 13.81 -41.79 38.92
C THR A 7 13.43 -40.32 39.09
N LEU A 8 14.40 -39.45 39.44
CA LEU A 8 14.15 -38.01 39.55
C LEU A 8 13.83 -37.39 38.18
N LEU A 9 14.52 -37.81 37.12
CA LEU A 9 14.28 -37.32 35.77
C LEU A 9 12.91 -37.78 35.23
N THR A 10 12.54 -39.05 35.44
CA THR A 10 11.20 -39.54 35.09
C THR A 10 10.11 -38.84 35.89
N TRP A 11 10.35 -38.52 37.18
CA TRP A 11 9.38 -37.80 38.02
C TRP A 11 9.24 -36.33 37.60
N LEU A 12 10.33 -35.69 37.16
CA LEU A 12 10.30 -34.33 36.62
C LEU A 12 9.58 -34.29 35.26
N VAL A 13 9.89 -35.22 34.36
CA VAL A 13 9.22 -35.35 33.05
C VAL A 13 7.74 -35.69 33.22
N PHE A 14 7.39 -36.57 34.17
CA PHE A 14 6.01 -36.88 34.51
C PHE A 14 5.27 -35.67 35.07
N ASN A 15 5.86 -34.91 36.00
CA ASN A 15 5.24 -33.69 36.51
C ASN A 15 5.08 -32.62 35.43
N VAL A 16 6.08 -32.37 34.58
CA VAL A 16 5.97 -31.44 33.45
C VAL A 16 4.88 -31.90 32.48
N ALA A 17 4.80 -33.20 32.17
CA ALA A 17 3.75 -33.76 31.33
C ALA A 17 2.37 -33.62 31.98
N CYS A 18 2.21 -33.91 33.28
CA CYS A 18 0.97 -33.73 34.01
C CYS A 18 0.56 -32.25 34.12
N THR A 19 1.51 -31.32 34.32
CA THR A 19 1.25 -29.87 34.31
C THR A 19 0.84 -29.40 32.92
N LEU A 20 1.48 -29.88 31.85
CA LEU A 20 1.08 -29.60 30.48
C LEU A 20 -0.30 -30.18 30.15
N VAL A 21 -0.60 -31.41 30.57
CA VAL A 21 -1.93 -32.04 30.39
C VAL A 21 -3.00 -31.32 31.21
N ALA A 22 -2.70 -30.91 32.45
CA ALA A 22 -3.63 -30.13 33.28
C ALA A 22 -3.85 -28.72 32.71
N ALA A 23 -2.81 -28.06 32.21
CA ALA A 23 -2.92 -26.78 31.50
C ALA A 23 -3.70 -26.92 30.19
N LEU A 24 -3.50 -28.01 29.44
CA LEU A 24 -4.26 -28.31 28.22
C LEU A 24 -5.72 -28.62 28.54
N ALA A 25 -5.99 -29.40 29.59
CA ALA A 25 -7.34 -29.72 30.06
C ALA A 25 -8.06 -28.47 30.59
N LEU A 26 -7.37 -27.62 31.35
CA LEU A 26 -7.89 -26.33 31.80
C LEU A 26 -8.14 -25.39 30.61
N ALA A 27 -7.24 -25.33 29.62
CA ALA A 27 -7.45 -24.58 28.39
C ALA A 27 -8.63 -25.12 27.58
N LEU A 28 -8.83 -26.45 27.51
CA LEU A 28 -9.98 -27.09 26.85
C LEU A 28 -11.29 -26.91 27.63
N LEU A 29 -11.25 -26.84 28.97
CA LEU A 29 -12.39 -26.52 29.82
C LEU A 29 -12.76 -25.05 29.71
N LEU A 30 -11.80 -24.13 29.79
CA LEU A 30 -11.98 -22.70 29.51
C LEU A 30 -12.50 -22.49 28.08
N ARG A 31 -11.99 -23.24 27.10
CA ARG A 31 -12.52 -23.29 25.73
C ARG A 31 -14.00 -23.70 25.70
N LYS A 32 -14.39 -24.71 26.48
CA LYS A 32 -15.77 -25.22 26.53
C LYS A 32 -16.73 -24.29 27.31
N PHE A 33 -16.23 -23.56 28.30
CA PHE A 33 -17.05 -22.72 29.19
C PHE A 33 -17.08 -21.23 28.80
N MET A 34 -15.93 -20.60 28.53
CA MET A 34 -15.87 -19.17 28.15
C MET A 34 -16.38 -18.92 26.73
N PHE A 35 -16.33 -19.95 25.88
CA PHE A 35 -16.71 -19.88 24.47
C PHE A 35 -17.74 -20.95 24.13
N ARG A 36 -18.84 -20.99 24.88
CA ARG A 36 -20.04 -21.69 24.40
C ARG A 36 -20.36 -21.15 23.01
N PRO A 37 -20.54 -22.00 21.98
CA PRO A 37 -20.98 -21.50 20.68
C PRO A 37 -22.32 -20.80 20.89
N LYS A 38 -22.37 -19.49 20.59
CA LYS A 38 -23.65 -18.81 20.37
C LYS A 38 -24.34 -19.55 19.22
N LEU A 39 -25.65 -19.69 19.28
CA LEU A 39 -26.41 -20.24 18.16
C LEU A 39 -26.04 -19.43 16.90
N ASP A 40 -25.69 -20.15 15.84
CA ASP A 40 -25.32 -19.62 14.51
C ASP A 40 -24.15 -18.63 14.40
N SER A 41 -23.23 -18.53 15.39
CA SER A 41 -22.04 -17.67 15.22
C SER A 41 -21.07 -18.21 14.16
N ASN A 42 -21.20 -17.71 12.93
CA ASN A 42 -20.44 -18.13 11.76
C ASN A 42 -18.91 -17.88 11.85
N PHE A 43 -18.45 -17.04 12.77
CA PHE A 43 -17.04 -16.76 13.07
C PHE A 43 -16.76 -17.06 14.54
N SER A 44 -15.53 -17.44 14.90
CA SER A 44 -15.23 -17.91 16.25
C SER A 44 -13.85 -17.44 16.73
N GLY A 45 -13.77 -16.97 17.99
CA GLY A 45 -12.61 -16.25 18.53
C GLY A 45 -11.27 -16.99 18.45
N TRP A 46 -11.26 -18.34 18.44
CA TRP A 46 -10.02 -19.10 18.24
C TRP A 46 -9.36 -18.90 16.88
N ILE A 47 -10.09 -18.45 15.85
CA ILE A 47 -9.49 -18.04 14.56
C ILE A 47 -8.48 -16.92 14.79
N MET A 48 -8.81 -15.96 15.66
CA MET A 48 -7.95 -14.84 16.01
C MET A 48 -6.77 -15.26 16.91
N VAL A 49 -6.99 -16.22 17.82
CA VAL A 49 -5.90 -16.83 18.62
C VAL A 49 -4.90 -17.57 17.73
N GLU A 50 -5.40 -18.37 16.78
CA GLU A 50 -4.60 -19.13 15.82
C GLU A 50 -3.83 -18.22 14.86
N LEU A 51 -4.47 -17.15 14.39
CA LEU A 51 -3.84 -16.08 13.61
C LEU A 51 -2.73 -15.36 14.40
N ALA A 52 -2.99 -14.94 15.64
CA ALA A 52 -1.99 -14.27 16.47
C ALA A 52 -0.79 -15.19 16.77
N LEU A 53 -1.05 -16.47 17.06
CA LEU A 53 -0.01 -17.47 17.26
C LEU A 53 0.82 -17.70 15.99
N ALA A 54 0.19 -17.82 14.83
CA ALA A 54 0.88 -17.97 13.55
C ALA A 54 1.73 -16.74 13.22
N SER A 55 1.17 -15.53 13.34
CA SER A 55 1.90 -14.26 13.12
C SER A 55 3.09 -14.09 14.06
N TYR A 56 3.03 -14.60 15.29
CA TYR A 56 4.16 -14.59 16.21
C TYR A 56 5.20 -15.68 15.87
N MET A 57 4.76 -16.93 15.70
CA MET A 57 5.65 -18.08 15.50
C MET A 57 6.35 -18.07 14.12
N LEU A 58 5.76 -17.43 13.11
CA LEU A 58 6.35 -17.29 11.78
C LEU A 58 7.24 -16.04 11.64
N ARG A 59 7.32 -15.16 12.65
CA ARG A 59 8.18 -13.97 12.64
C ARG A 59 9.64 -14.36 12.91
N GLY A 60 10.41 -14.54 11.82
CA GLY A 60 11.85 -14.78 11.84
C GLY A 60 12.27 -16.26 12.00
N ASP A 61 13.57 -16.53 11.88
CA ASP A 61 14.12 -17.90 11.72
C ASP A 61 14.38 -18.67 13.04
N GLY A 62 13.62 -18.31 14.07
CA GLY A 62 13.76 -18.86 15.42
C GLY A 62 13.29 -20.31 15.57
N ILE A 63 13.52 -20.86 16.76
CA ILE A 63 13.05 -22.21 17.15
C ILE A 63 11.52 -22.31 17.05
N GLY A 64 10.79 -21.22 17.32
CA GLY A 64 9.33 -21.13 17.14
C GLY A 64 8.89 -21.47 15.72
N ARG A 65 9.49 -20.83 14.70
CA ARG A 65 9.22 -21.11 13.27
C ARG A 65 9.48 -22.58 12.93
N ARG A 66 10.57 -23.16 13.45
CA ARG A 66 10.91 -24.57 13.23
C ARG A 66 9.90 -25.52 13.86
N ILE A 67 9.54 -25.32 15.13
CA ILE A 67 8.53 -26.14 15.83
C ILE A 67 7.17 -26.02 15.13
N PHE A 68 6.74 -24.80 14.80
CA PHE A 68 5.46 -24.56 14.13
C PHE A 68 5.43 -25.12 12.70
N SER A 69 6.56 -25.10 11.98
CA SER A 69 6.69 -25.75 10.66
C SER A 69 6.73 -27.28 10.73
N LEU A 70 7.18 -27.86 11.84
CA LEU A 70 7.11 -29.31 12.07
C LEU A 70 5.70 -29.75 12.50
N ALA A 71 4.96 -28.88 13.19
CA ALA A 71 3.56 -29.10 13.58
C ALA A 71 2.54 -28.80 12.46
N ARG A 72 2.99 -28.41 11.24
CA ARG A 72 2.09 -28.02 10.15
C ARG A 72 1.33 -29.21 9.57
N LYS A 73 0.00 -29.10 9.48
CA LYS A 73 -0.87 -30.25 9.18
C LYS A 73 -1.03 -30.61 7.70
N PHE A 74 -0.61 -29.71 6.78
CA PHE A 74 -0.88 -29.84 5.35
C PHE A 74 0.34 -29.69 4.43
N SER A 75 1.55 -29.56 4.99
CA SER A 75 2.74 -29.12 4.25
C SER A 75 2.54 -27.76 3.52
N GLY A 76 3.45 -27.35 2.64
CA GLY A 76 3.30 -26.11 1.87
C GLY A 76 3.20 -24.80 2.66
N SER A 77 2.43 -23.86 2.11
CA SER A 77 2.28 -22.44 2.49
C SER A 77 1.07 -22.15 3.39
N LEU A 78 0.37 -23.20 3.85
CA LEU A 78 -0.84 -23.12 4.67
C LEU A 78 -0.55 -23.59 6.11
N PHE A 79 -0.95 -22.78 7.09
CA PHE A 79 -0.69 -23.00 8.50
C PHE A 79 -2.00 -23.02 9.31
N GLY A 80 -2.26 -24.10 10.04
CA GLY A 80 -3.45 -24.22 10.87
C GLY A 80 -3.32 -25.33 11.92
N LEU A 81 -3.78 -25.03 13.14
CA LEU A 81 -4.04 -26.00 14.19
C LEU A 81 -5.36 -26.76 13.91
N THR A 82 -6.30 -26.12 13.19
CA THR A 82 -7.60 -26.69 12.83
C THR A 82 -7.77 -26.86 11.32
N SER A 83 -8.71 -27.72 10.91
CA SER A 83 -9.17 -27.79 9.51
C SER A 83 -10.18 -26.69 9.16
N LYS A 84 -10.61 -25.87 10.14
CA LYS A 84 -11.64 -24.83 9.97
C LYS A 84 -11.04 -23.45 9.68
N HIS A 85 -9.73 -23.28 9.79
CA HIS A 85 -9.04 -22.03 9.49
C HIS A 85 -7.61 -22.29 9.01
N GLN A 86 -7.18 -21.61 7.95
CA GLN A 86 -5.81 -21.66 7.42
C GLN A 86 -5.22 -20.25 7.33
N VAL A 87 -4.06 -20.05 7.95
CA VAL A 87 -3.24 -18.85 7.81
C VAL A 87 -2.32 -19.03 6.59
N LEU A 88 -2.36 -18.09 5.65
CA LEU A 88 -1.60 -18.12 4.41
C LEU A 88 -0.29 -17.37 4.57
N PHE A 89 0.84 -18.01 4.25
CA PHE A 89 2.16 -17.39 4.33
C PHE A 89 3.08 -17.95 3.23
N HIS A 90 3.62 -17.06 2.38
CA HIS A 90 4.36 -17.35 1.14
C HIS A 90 3.61 -18.11 0.02
N LEU A 91 2.29 -18.26 0.10
CA LEU A 91 1.51 -18.95 -0.94
C LEU A 91 1.67 -18.26 -2.32
N PRO A 92 2.15 -18.97 -3.37
CA PRO A 92 2.26 -18.41 -4.72
C PRO A 92 0.90 -17.97 -5.27
N GLY A 93 0.83 -16.74 -5.79
CA GLY A 93 -0.41 -16.21 -6.35
C GLY A 93 -1.53 -15.91 -5.33
N VAL A 94 -1.20 -15.79 -4.03
CA VAL A 94 -2.18 -15.45 -2.97
C VAL A 94 -3.03 -14.21 -3.27
N ASP A 95 -2.49 -13.23 -4.00
CA ASP A 95 -3.26 -12.06 -4.45
C ASP A 95 -4.51 -12.49 -5.27
N ARG A 96 -4.30 -13.33 -6.31
CA ARG A 96 -5.37 -13.86 -7.19
C ARG A 96 -6.37 -14.75 -6.45
N LEU A 97 -5.95 -15.38 -5.35
CA LEU A 97 -6.84 -16.10 -4.44
C LEU A 97 -7.71 -15.12 -3.64
N MET A 98 -7.12 -14.10 -3.03
CA MET A 98 -7.84 -13.15 -2.16
C MET A 98 -8.72 -12.15 -2.94
N GLU A 99 -8.54 -12.07 -4.26
CA GLU A 99 -9.36 -11.33 -5.23
C GLU A 99 -10.59 -12.10 -5.73
N GLN A 100 -10.75 -13.38 -5.39
CA GLN A 100 -11.91 -14.18 -5.80
C GLN A 100 -13.26 -13.54 -5.40
N SER A 101 -14.31 -13.88 -6.14
CA SER A 101 -15.65 -13.31 -5.94
C SER A 101 -16.20 -13.54 -4.53
N LEU A 102 -17.11 -12.68 -4.07
CA LEU A 102 -17.77 -12.82 -2.75
C LEU A 102 -18.59 -14.12 -2.61
N GLN A 103 -18.96 -14.76 -3.71
CA GLN A 103 -19.57 -16.10 -3.75
C GLN A 103 -18.56 -17.24 -3.53
N THR A 104 -17.27 -16.93 -3.54
CA THR A 104 -16.16 -17.85 -3.31
C THR A 104 -15.51 -17.58 -1.96
N LEU A 105 -15.14 -16.33 -1.72
CA LEU A 105 -14.51 -15.85 -0.49
C LEU A 105 -15.26 -14.63 0.04
N SER A 106 -16.02 -14.80 1.11
CA SER A 106 -16.81 -13.73 1.72
C SER A 106 -16.12 -13.11 2.93
N ALA A 107 -16.18 -11.78 3.05
CA ALA A 107 -15.84 -11.06 4.28
C ALA A 107 -17.07 -10.91 5.22
N GLY A 108 -18.29 -11.08 4.70
CA GLY A 108 -19.54 -10.81 5.41
C GLY A 108 -19.69 -11.51 6.76
N PRO A 109 -19.42 -12.83 6.88
CA PRO A 109 -19.49 -13.54 8.16
C PRO A 109 -18.56 -12.99 9.24
N PHE A 110 -17.38 -12.48 8.86
CA PHE A 110 -16.45 -11.84 9.79
C PHE A 110 -16.93 -10.42 10.16
N GLN A 111 -17.43 -9.66 9.19
CA GLN A 111 -17.96 -8.31 9.40
C GLN A 111 -19.21 -8.32 10.31
N TYR A 112 -20.11 -9.30 10.15
CA TYR A 112 -21.24 -9.52 11.05
C TYR A 112 -20.79 -9.87 12.47
N ALA A 113 -19.75 -10.69 12.61
CA ALA A 113 -19.20 -11.04 13.92
C ALA A 113 -18.54 -9.84 14.64
N LEU A 114 -17.91 -8.91 13.89
CA LEU A 114 -17.46 -7.64 14.45
C LEU A 114 -18.63 -6.77 14.92
N LEU A 115 -19.69 -6.64 14.11
CA LEU A 115 -20.91 -5.91 14.49
C LEU A 115 -21.48 -6.42 15.82
N THR A 116 -21.64 -7.74 15.96
CA THR A 116 -22.32 -8.34 17.12
C THR A 116 -21.44 -8.57 18.34
N SER A 117 -20.14 -8.84 18.15
CA SER A 117 -19.23 -9.16 19.27
C SER A 117 -18.45 -7.94 19.74
N VAL A 118 -18.05 -7.06 18.82
CA VAL A 118 -17.13 -5.94 19.09
C VAL A 118 -17.91 -4.63 19.21
N TYR A 119 -18.65 -4.21 18.18
CA TYR A 119 -19.32 -2.91 18.15
C TYR A 119 -20.62 -2.83 18.96
N GLY A 120 -21.22 -3.97 19.33
CA GLY A 120 -22.34 -4.02 20.29
C GLY A 120 -23.73 -4.24 19.68
N GLY A 121 -23.82 -4.66 18.42
CA GLY A 121 -25.07 -5.15 17.85
C GLY A 121 -25.57 -6.42 18.54
N ILE A 122 -26.89 -6.59 18.65
CA ILE A 122 -27.48 -7.78 19.30
C ILE A 122 -27.66 -8.89 18.24
N ASP A 123 -26.85 -9.94 18.40
CA ASP A 123 -26.89 -11.15 17.57
C ASP A 123 -28.31 -11.74 17.55
N SER A 124 -28.93 -11.74 16.36
CA SER A 124 -30.32 -12.16 16.16
C SER A 124 -30.60 -12.42 14.68
N PRO A 125 -31.54 -13.34 14.35
CA PRO A 125 -31.94 -13.58 12.95
C PRO A 125 -32.42 -12.31 12.25
N ALA A 126 -33.18 -11.46 12.95
CA ALA A 126 -33.67 -10.19 12.42
C ALA A 126 -32.54 -9.21 12.08
N LEU A 127 -31.54 -9.01 12.96
CA LEU A 127 -30.39 -8.16 12.63
C LEU A 127 -29.57 -8.74 11.47
N LYS A 128 -29.46 -10.07 11.36
CA LYS A 128 -28.76 -10.73 10.26
C LYS A 128 -29.44 -10.46 8.91
N GLU A 129 -30.76 -10.66 8.83
CA GLU A 129 -31.56 -10.36 7.63
C GLU A 129 -31.44 -8.88 7.23
N LYS A 130 -31.59 -7.96 8.20
CA LYS A 130 -31.37 -6.52 8.00
C LYS A 130 -29.99 -6.20 7.42
N VAL A 131 -28.93 -6.82 7.94
CA VAL A 131 -27.56 -6.66 7.41
C VAL A 131 -27.46 -7.17 5.98
N GLU A 132 -27.99 -8.36 5.70
CA GLU A 132 -27.95 -8.98 4.37
C GLU A 132 -28.69 -8.15 3.31
N ASN A 133 -29.85 -7.58 3.65
CA ASN A 133 -30.60 -6.67 2.78
C ASN A 133 -29.88 -5.32 2.57
N SER A 134 -29.31 -4.74 3.64
CA SER A 134 -28.75 -3.38 3.62
C SER A 134 -27.32 -3.30 3.07
N TRP A 135 -26.56 -4.41 3.10
CA TRP A 135 -25.10 -4.41 2.92
C TRP A 135 -24.61 -3.71 1.64
N ARG A 136 -25.28 -3.95 0.52
CA ARG A 136 -24.90 -3.38 -0.78
C ARG A 136 -25.14 -1.88 -0.85
N ASP A 137 -26.23 -1.41 -0.24
CA ASP A 137 -26.66 -0.02 -0.30
C ASP A 137 -25.82 0.89 0.62
N PHE A 138 -25.17 0.31 1.63
CA PHE A 138 -24.24 1.03 2.50
C PHE A 138 -22.93 1.43 1.82
N ILE A 139 -22.57 0.84 0.68
CA ILE A 139 -21.28 1.05 0.01
C ILE A 139 -21.26 2.34 -0.85
N PRO A 140 -22.23 2.63 -1.75
CA PRO A 140 -22.19 3.79 -2.62
C PRO A 140 -22.02 5.15 -1.91
N PRO A 141 -22.67 5.46 -0.77
CA PRO A 141 -22.46 6.73 -0.07
C PRO A 141 -21.00 6.91 0.38
N MET A 142 -20.37 5.84 0.86
CA MET A 142 -18.97 5.83 1.28
C MET A 142 -18.03 6.02 0.08
N GLU A 143 -18.31 5.35 -1.04
CA GLU A 143 -17.47 5.45 -2.24
C GLU A 143 -17.55 6.84 -2.87
N LYS A 144 -18.74 7.45 -2.93
CA LYS A 144 -18.96 8.80 -3.44
C LYS A 144 -18.13 9.86 -2.71
N LEU A 145 -18.00 9.77 -1.38
CA LEU A 145 -17.31 10.79 -0.59
C LEU A 145 -15.83 10.48 -0.31
N PHE A 146 -15.47 9.21 -0.08
CA PHE A 146 -14.13 8.85 0.40
C PHE A 146 -13.27 8.04 -0.58
N LEU A 147 -13.86 7.48 -1.65
CA LEU A 147 -13.13 6.75 -2.69
C LEU A 147 -12.94 7.60 -3.96
N ASN A 148 -13.98 8.28 -4.41
CA ASN A 148 -13.91 9.16 -5.58
C ASN A 148 -12.92 10.32 -5.34
N GLU A 149 -12.10 10.63 -6.35
CA GLU A 149 -11.05 11.66 -6.25
C GLU A 149 -11.60 13.07 -5.93
N SER A 150 -12.68 13.51 -6.57
CA SER A 150 -13.26 14.84 -6.33
C SER A 150 -13.99 14.89 -4.99
N GLY A 151 -14.78 13.85 -4.67
CA GLY A 151 -15.45 13.72 -3.37
C GLY A 151 -14.48 13.73 -2.19
N ALA A 152 -13.36 13.00 -2.31
CA ALA A 152 -12.33 12.95 -1.27
C ALA A 152 -11.58 14.29 -1.17
N THR A 153 -11.31 14.97 -2.29
CA THR A 153 -10.66 16.30 -2.29
C THR A 153 -11.54 17.35 -1.63
N ALA A 154 -12.81 17.47 -2.04
CA ALA A 154 -13.78 18.39 -1.44
C ALA A 154 -14.07 18.12 0.05
N THR A 155 -13.80 16.90 0.52
CA THR A 155 -13.91 16.55 1.94
C THR A 155 -12.67 16.95 2.74
N ILE A 156 -11.48 16.94 2.14
CA ILE A 156 -10.26 17.49 2.77
C ILE A 156 -10.26 19.02 2.76
N GLU A 157 -10.81 19.67 1.73
CA GLU A 157 -10.98 21.13 1.69
C GLU A 157 -11.88 21.62 2.84
N ARG A 158 -13.01 20.95 3.08
CA ARG A 158 -13.90 21.21 4.23
C ARG A 158 -13.26 20.97 5.60
N ALA A 159 -12.12 20.28 5.66
CA ALA A 159 -11.42 19.99 6.93
C ALA A 159 -10.71 21.22 7.53
N ARG A 160 -10.57 22.31 6.76
CA ARG A 160 -9.90 23.56 7.17
C ARG A 160 -8.51 23.30 7.80
N VAL A 161 -7.76 22.38 7.20
CA VAL A 161 -6.45 21.89 7.71
C VAL A 161 -5.49 23.05 7.97
N VAL A 162 -5.45 24.03 7.07
CA VAL A 162 -4.66 25.26 7.16
C VAL A 162 -4.80 25.95 8.52
N GLU A 163 -6.04 26.21 8.94
CA GLU A 163 -6.36 26.91 10.18
C GLU A 163 -6.10 26.03 11.41
N ARG A 164 -6.49 24.75 11.33
CA ARG A 164 -6.35 23.80 12.45
C ARG A 164 -4.88 23.51 12.75
N VAL A 165 -4.03 23.31 11.75
CA VAL A 165 -2.60 23.04 11.94
C VAL A 165 -1.84 24.26 12.47
N ALA A 166 -2.30 25.48 12.17
CA ALA A 166 -1.78 26.67 12.83
C ALA A 166 -2.05 26.68 14.36
N SER A 167 -3.00 25.88 14.84
CA SER A 167 -3.36 25.73 16.27
C SER A 167 -2.94 24.38 16.87
N LEU A 168 -1.95 23.67 16.27
CA LEU A 168 -1.50 22.34 16.75
C LEU A 168 -1.13 22.35 18.24
N VAL A 169 -0.42 23.39 18.68
CA VAL A 169 -0.18 23.70 20.09
C VAL A 169 -0.44 25.20 20.35
N THR A 170 -1.00 25.52 21.52
CA THR A 170 -1.38 26.87 21.95
C THR A 170 -0.29 27.59 22.75
N PHE A 171 0.73 26.86 23.22
CA PHE A 171 1.75 27.33 24.16
C PHE A 171 1.18 27.81 25.52
N SER A 172 -0.08 27.49 25.83
CA SER A 172 -0.69 27.78 27.12
C SER A 172 -0.04 26.95 28.24
N SER A 173 0.09 27.53 29.43
CA SER A 173 0.30 26.79 30.69
C SER A 173 -1.00 26.54 31.45
N ASP A 174 -2.10 27.19 31.05
CA ASP A 174 -3.45 26.93 31.57
C ASP A 174 -4.15 25.83 30.75
N VAL A 175 -4.58 24.78 31.45
CA VAL A 175 -5.28 23.61 30.90
C VAL A 175 -6.66 23.97 30.34
N HIS A 176 -7.33 25.00 30.85
CA HIS A 176 -8.64 25.42 30.33
C HIS A 176 -8.54 26.13 28.97
N SER A 177 -7.39 26.72 28.66
CA SER A 177 -7.09 27.38 27.38
C SER A 177 -6.48 26.43 26.33
N MET A 178 -5.98 25.26 26.76
CA MET A 178 -5.46 24.21 25.87
C MET A 178 -6.57 23.57 25.02
N LYS A 179 -6.22 23.11 23.82
CA LYS A 179 -7.09 22.25 23.01
C LYS A 179 -7.10 20.82 23.56
N ARG A 180 -8.22 20.11 23.38
CA ARG A 180 -8.40 18.75 23.95
C ARG A 180 -7.27 17.76 23.61
N TRP A 181 -6.71 17.83 22.40
CA TRP A 181 -5.58 16.98 21.99
C TRP A 181 -4.24 17.36 22.65
N GLU A 182 -4.07 18.61 23.09
CA GLU A 182 -2.91 19.03 23.89
C GLU A 182 -2.99 18.45 25.31
N VAL A 183 -4.19 18.47 25.90
CA VAL A 183 -4.44 17.88 27.23
C VAL A 183 -4.20 16.37 27.20
N SER A 184 -4.75 15.65 26.22
CA SER A 184 -4.50 14.21 26.06
C SER A 184 -3.02 13.87 25.80
N ALA A 185 -2.24 14.80 25.23
CA ALA A 185 -0.83 14.61 24.92
C ALA A 185 0.15 15.04 26.03
N ASP A 186 -0.35 15.46 27.20
CA ASP A 186 0.47 15.97 28.31
C ASP A 186 1.47 17.06 27.82
N VAL A 187 0.88 18.09 27.19
CA VAL A 187 1.60 19.30 26.74
C VAL A 187 2.01 20.14 27.93
N GLN A 188 3.30 20.46 28.02
CA GLN A 188 3.89 21.24 29.11
C GLN A 188 4.73 22.38 28.53
N ALA A 189 4.54 23.61 29.02
CA ALA A 189 5.33 24.76 28.57
C ALA A 189 6.79 24.61 29.01
N VAL A 190 7.74 24.68 28.07
CA VAL A 190 9.17 24.65 28.39
C VAL A 190 9.59 26.04 28.84
N SER A 191 10.14 26.16 30.05
CA SER A 191 10.66 27.43 30.56
C SER A 191 11.81 27.92 29.68
N SER A 192 11.59 28.99 28.92
CA SER A 192 12.62 29.57 28.06
C SER A 192 13.78 30.13 28.88
N ASP A 193 15.01 29.73 28.56
CA ASP A 193 16.19 30.52 28.91
C ASP A 193 16.01 31.96 28.40
N LEU A 194 16.47 32.94 29.17
CA LEU A 194 16.31 34.39 28.95
C LEU A 194 16.93 34.94 27.64
N GLN A 195 17.35 34.06 26.72
CA GLN A 195 17.97 34.37 25.43
C GLN A 195 17.19 33.83 24.22
N SER A 196 16.24 32.88 24.37
CA SER A 196 15.44 32.36 23.24
C SER A 196 14.04 32.96 23.21
N SER A 197 13.74 33.76 22.18
CA SER A 197 12.43 34.40 21.98
C SER A 197 11.35 33.49 21.37
N SER A 198 11.65 32.22 21.08
CA SER A 198 10.69 31.25 20.56
C SER A 198 10.01 30.48 21.69
N LEU A 199 8.67 30.58 21.76
CA LEU A 199 7.86 29.72 22.62
C LEU A 199 8.05 28.25 22.21
N ALA A 200 8.09 27.37 23.21
CA ALA A 200 8.30 25.94 23.05
C ALA A 200 7.45 25.16 24.06
N VAL A 201 6.93 24.01 23.66
CA VAL A 201 6.26 23.06 24.57
C VAL A 201 6.88 21.67 24.45
N GLU A 202 6.88 20.91 25.53
CA GLU A 202 7.14 19.46 25.50
C GLU A 202 5.81 18.72 25.41
N ALA A 203 5.73 17.65 24.61
CA ALA A 203 4.51 16.86 24.42
C ALA A 203 4.80 15.39 24.08
N ASN A 204 3.83 14.50 24.29
CA ASN A 204 3.83 13.16 23.70
C ASN A 204 3.39 13.26 22.22
N LEU A 205 4.35 13.16 21.29
CA LEU A 205 4.13 13.31 19.85
C LEU A 205 3.04 12.37 19.32
N TYR A 206 3.05 11.10 19.75
CA TYR A 206 2.14 10.10 19.21
C TYR A 206 0.69 10.45 19.52
N THR A 207 0.40 10.75 20.78
CA THR A 207 -0.93 11.11 21.25
C THR A 207 -1.38 12.45 20.66
N LEU A 208 -0.49 13.46 20.62
CA LEU A 208 -0.79 14.78 20.07
C LEU A 208 -1.27 14.68 18.62
N ILE A 209 -0.49 14.01 17.76
CA ILE A 209 -0.80 13.92 16.32
C ILE A 209 -2.01 13.03 16.06
N ARG A 210 -2.16 11.93 16.81
CA ARG A 210 -3.32 11.01 16.72
C ARG A 210 -4.63 11.74 17.07
N ASP A 211 -4.65 12.50 18.16
CA ASP A 211 -5.87 13.13 18.67
C ASP A 211 -6.20 14.41 17.90
N PHE A 212 -5.18 15.14 17.46
CA PHE A 212 -5.32 16.23 16.51
C PHE A 212 -5.94 15.76 15.18
N GLY A 213 -5.43 14.65 14.60
CA GLY A 213 -5.98 14.04 13.39
C GLY A 213 -7.42 13.57 13.55
N ALA A 214 -7.77 12.96 14.69
CA ALA A 214 -9.14 12.58 15.03
C ALA A 214 -10.07 13.80 15.11
N CYS A 215 -9.64 14.89 15.74
CA CYS A 215 -10.37 16.16 15.79
C CYS A 215 -10.59 16.81 14.43
N ILE A 216 -9.71 16.57 13.44
CA ILE A 216 -9.92 16.98 12.05
C ILE A 216 -10.91 16.04 11.35
N ALA A 217 -10.77 14.73 11.53
CA ALA A 217 -11.51 13.75 10.73
C ALA A 217 -12.96 13.54 11.17
N ILE A 218 -13.25 13.44 12.47
CA ILE A 218 -14.60 13.11 12.96
C ILE A 218 -15.67 14.11 12.49
N PRO A 219 -15.44 15.45 12.53
CA PRO A 219 -16.41 16.42 12.03
C PRO A 219 -16.73 16.30 10.54
N LEU A 220 -15.79 15.80 9.72
CA LEU A 220 -16.02 15.64 8.27
C LEU A 220 -17.12 14.64 7.92
N LEU A 221 -17.47 13.77 8.87
CA LEU A 221 -18.54 12.79 8.73
C LEU A 221 -19.75 13.15 9.59
N TYR A 222 -19.51 13.55 10.85
CA TYR A 222 -20.52 13.68 11.91
C TYR A 222 -20.74 15.10 12.47
N GLY A 223 -20.08 16.13 11.91
CA GLY A 223 -20.20 17.52 12.35
C GLY A 223 -19.36 17.88 13.60
N ASN A 224 -19.10 19.17 13.80
CA ASN A 224 -18.33 19.65 14.97
C ASN A 224 -19.14 19.54 16.27
N ASP A 225 -20.44 19.86 16.23
CA ASP A 225 -21.34 19.80 17.38
C ASP A 225 -21.42 18.40 18.00
N PHE A 226 -21.26 17.34 17.19
CA PHE A 226 -21.12 15.97 17.69
C PHE A 226 -19.86 15.74 18.54
N LEU A 227 -18.72 16.38 18.21
CA LEU A 227 -17.52 16.33 19.04
C LEU A 227 -17.64 17.20 20.29
N ASP A 228 -18.29 18.35 20.18
CA ASP A 228 -18.37 19.34 21.26
C ASP A 228 -19.33 18.91 22.38
N ARG A 229 -20.46 18.28 22.04
CA ARG A 229 -21.38 17.65 23.01
C ARG A 229 -20.81 16.43 23.73
N HIS A 230 -19.78 15.80 23.16
CA HIS A 230 -19.19 14.58 23.70
C HIS A 230 -17.70 14.81 24.04
N PRO A 231 -17.39 15.50 25.15
CA PRO A 231 -16.01 15.86 25.52
C PRO A 231 -15.09 14.64 25.70
N HIS A 232 -15.62 13.48 26.05
CA HIS A 232 -14.86 12.23 26.21
C HIS A 232 -14.87 11.31 24.97
N LEU A 233 -15.48 11.69 23.84
CA LEU A 233 -15.66 10.78 22.69
C LEU A 233 -14.33 10.19 22.18
N ILE A 234 -13.28 11.00 22.11
CA ILE A 234 -11.97 10.59 21.59
C ILE A 234 -11.26 9.69 22.60
N ASP A 235 -11.27 10.04 23.88
CA ASP A 235 -10.72 9.20 24.94
C ASP A 235 -11.44 7.84 25.01
N ASP A 236 -12.77 7.83 24.89
CA ASP A 236 -13.59 6.63 24.84
C ASP A 236 -13.29 5.79 23.60
N LEU A 237 -13.10 6.41 22.44
CA LEU A 237 -12.74 5.73 21.20
C LEU A 237 -11.40 5.00 21.34
N TRP A 238 -10.39 5.66 21.92
CA TRP A 238 -9.08 5.03 22.15
C TRP A 238 -9.09 4.01 23.28
N LYS A 239 -9.89 4.23 24.32
CA LYS A 239 -10.12 3.25 25.39
C LYS A 239 -10.78 2.00 24.84
N PHE A 240 -11.78 2.13 23.97
CA PHE A 240 -12.37 1.01 23.25
C PHE A 240 -11.34 0.31 22.35
N ASP A 241 -10.61 1.07 21.52
CA ASP A 241 -9.70 0.53 20.52
C ASP A 241 -8.48 -0.20 21.12
N SER A 242 -7.81 0.43 22.09
CA SER A 242 -6.56 -0.08 22.67
C SER A 242 -6.76 -1.15 23.75
N ASP A 243 -7.87 -1.09 24.50
CA ASP A 243 -8.09 -1.94 25.67
C ASP A 243 -9.19 -2.99 25.48
N LEU A 244 -10.23 -2.73 24.67
CA LEU A 244 -11.42 -3.61 24.58
C LEU A 244 -11.54 -4.36 23.24
N PHE A 245 -11.15 -3.75 22.13
CA PHE A 245 -11.36 -4.29 20.78
C PHE A 245 -10.77 -5.69 20.63
N ILE A 246 -9.48 -5.86 20.97
CA ILE A 246 -8.79 -7.16 20.86
C ILE A 246 -9.39 -8.21 21.80
N PRO A 247 -9.64 -7.96 23.10
CA PRO A 247 -10.36 -8.91 23.95
C PRO A 247 -11.74 -9.35 23.42
N LEU A 248 -12.57 -8.44 22.92
CA LEU A 248 -13.88 -8.80 22.35
C LEU A 248 -13.75 -9.61 21.06
N LEU A 249 -12.80 -9.25 20.20
CA LEU A 249 -12.47 -9.98 18.97
C LEU A 249 -11.91 -11.38 19.25
N LEU A 250 -11.15 -11.53 20.34
CA LEU A 250 -10.71 -12.82 20.88
C LEU A 250 -11.83 -13.60 21.59
N GLY A 251 -13.03 -13.03 21.77
CA GLY A 251 -14.16 -13.69 22.43
C GLY A 251 -14.13 -13.70 23.96
N VAL A 252 -13.37 -12.79 24.59
CA VAL A 252 -13.36 -12.63 26.06
C VAL A 252 -14.76 -12.23 26.55
N PRO A 253 -15.35 -12.92 27.54
CA PRO A 253 -16.70 -12.61 28.02
C PRO A 253 -16.81 -11.19 28.62
N THR A 254 -17.91 -10.50 28.34
CA THR A 254 -18.15 -9.13 28.81
C THR A 254 -18.33 -9.01 30.33
N TRP A 255 -18.61 -10.12 31.02
CA TRP A 255 -18.67 -10.18 32.49
C TRP A 255 -17.30 -10.39 33.16
N ALA A 256 -16.21 -10.56 32.38
CA ALA A 256 -14.88 -10.81 32.94
C ALA A 256 -14.46 -9.69 33.91
N PRO A 257 -14.02 -9.99 35.15
CA PRO A 257 -13.81 -9.01 36.21
C PRO A 257 -12.50 -8.22 36.08
N PHE A 258 -12.04 -7.98 34.86
CA PHE A 258 -10.85 -7.19 34.58
C PHE A 258 -11.23 -5.73 34.37
N LYS A 259 -10.61 -4.81 35.12
CA LYS A 259 -10.87 -3.37 35.01
C LYS A 259 -10.77 -2.85 33.56
N VAL A 260 -9.77 -3.33 32.80
CA VAL A 260 -9.56 -3.04 31.37
C VAL A 260 -10.83 -3.31 30.54
N ILE A 261 -11.51 -4.43 30.79
CA ILE A 261 -12.76 -4.81 30.11
C ILE A 261 -13.93 -3.94 30.58
N GLN A 262 -14.04 -3.67 31.88
CA GLN A 262 -15.12 -2.86 32.46
C GLN A 262 -15.07 -1.39 32.00
N ASP A 263 -13.89 -0.77 32.08
CA ASP A 263 -13.63 0.59 31.59
C ASP A 263 -13.92 0.68 30.09
N GLY A 264 -13.44 -0.29 29.30
CA GLY A 264 -13.67 -0.37 27.86
C GLY A 264 -15.14 -0.55 27.48
N LEU A 265 -15.88 -1.41 28.20
CA LEU A 265 -17.33 -1.58 27.98
C LEU A 265 -18.11 -0.31 28.34
N SER A 266 -17.67 0.43 29.36
CA SER A 266 -18.24 1.72 29.72
C SER A 266 -18.01 2.77 28.62
N ALA A 267 -16.80 2.82 28.06
CA ALA A 267 -16.47 3.66 26.90
C ALA A 267 -17.31 3.30 25.67
N ARG A 268 -17.43 2.00 25.33
CA ARG A 268 -18.30 1.52 24.25
C ARG A 268 -19.76 1.94 24.46
N SER A 269 -20.26 1.87 25.69
CA SER A 269 -21.64 2.28 26.01
C SER A 269 -21.86 3.78 25.77
N ARG A 270 -20.89 4.64 26.15
CA ARG A 270 -20.94 6.08 25.87
C ARG A 270 -20.87 6.39 24.38
N LEU A 271 -20.00 5.72 23.62
CA LEU A 271 -19.91 5.84 22.16
C LEU A 271 -21.22 5.45 21.48
N LEU A 272 -21.82 4.32 21.86
CA LEU A 272 -23.12 3.89 21.33
C LEU A 272 -24.25 4.87 21.70
N SER A 273 -24.22 5.45 22.90
CA SER A 273 -25.17 6.48 23.30
C SER A 273 -25.03 7.75 22.44
N ALA A 274 -23.79 8.23 22.23
CA ALA A 274 -23.51 9.39 21.39
C ALA A 274 -24.00 9.18 19.95
N MET A 275 -23.65 8.05 19.35
CA MET A 275 -24.08 7.68 18.00
C MET A 275 -25.60 7.52 17.91
N SER A 276 -26.26 6.95 18.93
CA SER A 276 -27.72 6.84 18.97
C SER A 276 -28.42 8.20 19.11
N SER A 277 -27.82 9.17 19.79
CA SER A 277 -28.36 10.53 19.89
C SER A 277 -28.31 11.24 18.54
N LEU A 278 -27.14 11.23 17.88
CA LEU A 278 -26.96 11.81 16.55
C LEU A 278 -27.97 11.23 15.53
N TYR A 279 -28.12 9.89 15.52
CA TYR A 279 -29.05 9.24 14.59
C TYR A 279 -30.52 9.55 14.87
N ARG A 280 -30.93 9.86 16.11
CA ARG A 280 -32.29 10.36 16.40
C ARG A 280 -32.51 11.75 15.82
N CYS A 281 -31.56 12.67 16.00
CA CYS A 281 -31.66 14.02 15.46
C CYS A 281 -31.69 14.01 13.92
N ILE A 282 -30.88 13.17 13.28
CA ILE A 282 -30.92 12.95 11.82
C ILE A 282 -32.29 12.46 11.35
N ASP A 283 -32.88 11.49 12.05
CA ASP A 283 -34.18 10.89 11.70
C ASP A 283 -35.33 11.91 11.82
N GLN A 284 -35.36 12.66 12.92
CA GLN A 284 -36.32 13.75 13.14
C GLN A 284 -36.16 14.88 12.12
N HIS A 285 -34.92 15.26 11.79
CA HIS A 285 -34.63 16.27 10.76
C HIS A 285 -35.14 15.82 9.39
N GLN A 286 -34.90 14.57 8.99
CA GLN A 286 -35.38 14.02 7.72
C GLN A 286 -36.91 13.92 7.63
N LYS A 287 -37.61 13.86 8.76
CA LYS A 287 -39.08 13.90 8.86
C LYS A 287 -39.67 15.31 8.92
N GLY A 288 -38.84 16.34 9.03
CA GLY A 288 -39.29 17.72 9.23
C GLY A 288 -39.83 18.00 10.64
N GLU A 289 -39.48 17.17 11.63
CA GLU A 289 -39.95 17.29 13.02
C GLU A 289 -39.14 18.32 13.84
N LEU A 290 -37.98 18.75 13.35
CA LEU A 290 -37.11 19.73 14.01
C LEU A 290 -37.20 21.11 13.32
N ALA A 291 -37.96 22.03 13.94
CA ALA A 291 -37.91 23.45 13.61
C ALA A 291 -36.75 24.17 14.33
N ASP A 292 -36.52 23.83 15.61
CA ASP A 292 -35.37 24.23 16.42
C ASP A 292 -34.69 22.96 16.95
N SER A 293 -33.58 22.56 16.34
CA SER A 293 -32.80 21.38 16.75
C SER A 293 -31.80 21.76 17.85
N GLU A 294 -31.72 20.98 18.93
CA GLU A 294 -30.61 21.12 19.88
C GLU A 294 -29.27 20.81 19.22
N PHE A 295 -29.22 19.85 18.27
CA PHE A 295 -28.02 19.51 17.50
C PHE A 295 -27.88 20.40 16.27
N ASP A 296 -26.69 20.97 16.03
CA ASP A 296 -26.35 21.54 14.73
C ASP A 296 -25.99 20.41 13.77
N LEU A 297 -26.78 20.28 12.70
CA LEU A 297 -26.58 19.27 11.66
C LEU A 297 -26.05 19.88 10.34
N SER A 298 -25.75 21.19 10.32
CA SER A 298 -25.42 21.93 9.10
C SER A 298 -24.08 21.53 8.46
N ASP A 299 -23.14 21.03 9.26
CA ASP A 299 -21.83 20.53 8.81
C ASP A 299 -21.71 18.99 8.77
N VAL A 300 -22.78 18.27 9.15
CA VAL A 300 -22.87 16.82 9.03
C VAL A 300 -22.87 16.42 7.55
N SER A 301 -22.05 15.43 7.19
CA SER A 301 -21.93 14.97 5.81
C SER A 301 -23.19 14.27 5.31
N SER A 302 -23.34 14.10 3.98
CA SER A 302 -24.47 13.36 3.43
C SER A 302 -24.50 11.87 3.82
N ILE A 303 -23.37 11.29 4.28
CA ILE A 303 -23.27 9.85 4.54
C ILE A 303 -24.21 9.39 5.66
N PRO A 304 -24.20 9.96 6.88
CA PRO A 304 -25.18 9.60 7.91
C PRO A 304 -26.64 9.77 7.47
N PHE A 305 -26.96 10.81 6.69
CA PHE A 305 -28.30 11.01 6.14
C PHE A 305 -28.70 9.95 5.10
N GLU A 306 -27.81 9.61 4.17
CA GLU A 306 -28.03 8.56 3.15
C GLU A 306 -28.16 7.18 3.82
N ARG A 307 -27.35 6.90 4.84
CA ARG A 307 -27.41 5.68 5.66
C ARG A 307 -28.69 5.60 6.50
N ASN A 308 -29.15 6.72 7.07
CA ASN A 308 -30.40 6.75 7.84
C ASN A 308 -31.62 6.31 7.01
N LYS A 309 -31.69 6.69 5.74
CA LYS A 309 -32.76 6.26 4.82
C LYS A 309 -32.77 4.74 4.60
N ILE A 310 -31.60 4.11 4.51
CA ILE A 310 -31.47 2.65 4.39
C ILE A 310 -31.88 1.99 5.71
N TYR A 311 -31.43 2.53 6.83
CA TYR A 311 -31.77 2.05 8.17
C TYR A 311 -33.28 2.13 8.46
N GLU A 312 -33.94 3.21 8.06
CA GLU A 312 -35.39 3.37 8.20
C GLU A 312 -36.15 2.37 7.31
N ARG A 313 -35.79 2.27 6.03
CA ARG A 313 -36.39 1.33 5.06
C ARG A 313 -36.41 -0.11 5.55
N GLU A 314 -35.31 -0.55 6.17
CA GLU A 314 -35.11 -1.93 6.64
C GLU A 314 -35.45 -2.12 8.14
N GLY A 315 -36.08 -1.13 8.79
CA GLY A 315 -36.56 -1.27 10.17
C GLY A 315 -35.47 -1.43 11.23
N TRP A 316 -34.31 -0.77 11.05
CA TRP A 316 -33.26 -0.71 12.07
C TRP A 316 -33.66 0.22 13.22
N SER A 317 -33.57 -0.28 14.45
CA SER A 317 -33.66 0.52 15.67
C SER A 317 -32.42 1.40 15.85
N PHE A 318 -32.55 2.53 16.56
CA PHE A 318 -31.43 3.45 16.79
C PHE A 318 -30.20 2.80 17.46
N GLN A 319 -30.39 1.73 18.24
CA GLN A 319 -29.28 0.96 18.83
C GLN A 319 -28.52 0.15 17.77
N GLU A 320 -29.22 -0.49 16.83
CA GLU A 320 -28.61 -1.19 15.70
C GLU A 320 -27.92 -0.19 14.75
N ARG A 321 -28.54 0.96 14.47
CA ARG A 321 -27.94 2.07 13.69
C ARG A 321 -26.63 2.55 14.33
N ALA A 322 -26.66 2.81 15.64
CA ALA A 322 -25.50 3.25 16.41
C ALA A 322 -24.36 2.23 16.39
N ALA A 323 -24.65 0.93 16.55
CA ALA A 323 -23.62 -0.12 16.49
C ALA A 323 -23.00 -0.26 15.10
N ALA A 324 -23.82 -0.17 14.04
CA ALA A 324 -23.34 -0.25 12.66
C ALA A 324 -22.50 0.98 12.27
N ASP A 325 -22.91 2.20 12.63
CA ASP A 325 -22.13 3.40 12.33
C ASP A 325 -20.96 3.67 13.28
N PHE A 326 -20.99 3.12 14.49
CA PHE A 326 -19.80 3.11 15.35
C PHE A 326 -18.63 2.35 14.67
N SER A 327 -18.91 1.32 13.86
CA SER A 327 -17.88 0.66 13.04
C SER A 327 -17.26 1.60 11.98
N ILE A 328 -18.02 2.60 11.51
CA ILE A 328 -17.54 3.62 10.56
C ILE A 328 -16.71 4.68 11.29
N LEU A 329 -17.18 5.18 12.44
CA LEU A 329 -16.42 6.09 13.32
C LEU A 329 -15.07 5.49 13.72
N TRP A 330 -15.06 4.20 14.09
CA TRP A 330 -13.84 3.44 14.36
C TRP A 330 -12.98 3.29 13.09
N GLY A 331 -13.57 2.82 11.98
CA GLY A 331 -12.85 2.59 10.73
C GLY A 331 -12.23 3.84 10.10
N GLN A 332 -12.80 5.01 10.35
CA GLN A 332 -12.27 6.30 9.93
C GLN A 332 -10.98 6.69 10.70
N ASN A 333 -10.81 6.23 11.94
CA ASN A 333 -9.80 6.77 12.87
C ASN A 333 -8.75 5.75 13.34
N ALA A 334 -9.14 4.51 13.61
CA ALA A 334 -8.31 3.49 14.27
C ALA A 334 -7.04 3.07 13.50
N ASN A 335 -7.01 3.35 12.19
CA ASN A 335 -5.82 3.17 11.36
C ASN A 335 -5.20 4.52 10.98
N LEU A 336 -6.01 5.43 10.42
CA LEU A 336 -5.55 6.70 9.83
C LEU A 336 -4.76 7.57 10.81
N GLN A 337 -5.25 7.77 12.04
CA GLN A 337 -4.62 8.71 12.96
C GLN A 337 -3.34 8.15 13.61
N PRO A 338 -3.29 6.87 14.03
CA PRO A 338 -2.03 6.18 14.32
C PRO A 338 -1.00 6.24 13.18
N MET A 339 -1.42 6.03 11.92
CA MET A 339 -0.49 6.13 10.78
C MET A 339 0.00 7.55 10.55
N LEU A 340 -0.82 8.58 10.77
CA LEU A 340 -0.37 9.99 10.73
C LEU A 340 0.67 10.27 11.83
N ALA A 341 0.44 9.80 13.06
CA ALA A 341 1.36 9.95 14.19
C ALA A 341 2.70 9.24 13.95
N TRP A 342 2.68 8.02 13.40
CA TRP A 342 3.89 7.30 13.01
C TRP A 342 4.61 7.96 11.83
N LEU A 343 3.89 8.48 10.82
CA LEU A 343 4.48 9.23 9.70
C LEU A 343 5.26 10.43 10.21
N THR A 344 4.65 11.26 11.07
CA THR A 344 5.33 12.40 11.68
C THR A 344 6.55 11.94 12.48
N THR A 345 6.42 10.90 13.31
CA THR A 345 7.55 10.34 14.07
C THR A 345 8.71 9.93 13.17
N PHE A 346 8.48 9.10 12.15
CA PHE A 346 9.54 8.61 11.26
C PHE A 346 10.16 9.72 10.42
N VAL A 347 9.37 10.67 9.92
CA VAL A 347 9.89 11.79 9.11
C VAL A 347 10.83 12.69 9.92
N TYR A 348 10.44 13.08 11.13
CA TYR A 348 11.31 13.91 11.98
C TYR A 348 12.50 13.14 12.58
N ALA A 349 12.35 11.83 12.82
CA ALA A 349 13.44 10.98 13.28
C ALA A 349 14.47 10.63 12.19
N THR A 350 14.13 10.78 10.90
CA THR A 350 15.02 10.47 9.77
C THR A 350 15.80 11.71 9.32
N PRO A 351 17.14 11.76 9.45
CA PRO A 351 17.93 12.94 9.12
C PRO A 351 17.73 13.44 7.68
N GLY A 352 17.52 14.75 7.53
CA GLY A 352 17.35 15.43 6.24
C GLY A 352 16.01 15.20 5.52
N LEU A 353 15.14 14.33 6.05
CA LEU A 353 13.87 14.01 5.39
C LEU A 353 12.83 15.12 5.53
N VAL A 354 12.81 15.80 6.68
CA VAL A 354 12.01 17.02 6.93
C VAL A 354 12.31 18.10 5.88
N ASP A 355 13.59 18.38 5.62
CA ASP A 355 14.00 19.41 4.67
C ASP A 355 13.68 19.03 3.22
N ARG A 356 13.91 17.76 2.84
CA ARG A 356 13.50 17.24 1.51
C ARG A 356 11.99 17.33 1.28
N ILE A 357 11.17 17.05 2.29
CA ILE A 357 9.70 17.19 2.18
C ILE A 357 9.30 18.67 2.15
N ARG A 358 9.96 19.54 2.91
CA ARG A 358 9.73 21.00 2.85
C ARG A 358 10.09 21.58 1.48
N GLU A 359 11.15 21.11 0.85
CA GLU A 359 11.54 21.48 -0.52
C GLU A 359 10.53 20.96 -1.56
N GLU A 360 10.16 19.69 -1.47
CA GLU A 360 9.17 19.05 -2.36
C GLU A 360 7.77 19.71 -2.28
N THR A 361 7.34 20.12 -1.08
CA THR A 361 6.00 20.69 -0.85
C THR A 361 5.94 22.20 -1.07
N ALA A 362 7.08 22.90 -1.20
CA ALA A 362 7.14 24.36 -1.34
C ALA A 362 6.41 24.91 -2.58
N ALA A 363 6.26 24.11 -3.64
CA ALA A 363 5.50 24.50 -4.84
C ALA A 363 3.97 24.40 -4.66
N TYR A 364 3.49 23.72 -3.61
CA TYR A 364 2.08 23.41 -3.40
C TYR A 364 1.52 23.94 -2.07
N ILE A 365 2.38 24.37 -1.15
CA ILE A 365 2.01 25.01 0.12
C ILE A 365 2.54 26.43 0.13
N ASN A 366 1.66 27.41 -0.08
CA ASN A 366 2.01 28.82 -0.03
C ASN A 366 2.10 29.28 1.42
N LEU A 367 3.31 29.63 1.87
CA LEU A 367 3.57 30.11 3.23
C LEU A 367 3.63 31.65 3.27
N SER A 368 3.21 32.23 4.39
CA SER A 368 3.39 33.66 4.65
C SER A 368 4.88 34.01 4.82
N THR A 369 5.21 35.26 4.48
CA THR A 369 6.56 35.83 4.68
C THR A 369 6.72 36.50 6.04
N THR A 370 5.63 36.55 6.82
CA THR A 370 5.55 37.13 8.17
C THR A 370 5.91 36.09 9.24
N THR A 371 6.05 36.54 10.49
CA THR A 371 6.23 35.67 11.65
C THR A 371 5.07 35.95 12.63
N PRO A 372 4.35 34.93 13.14
CA PRO A 372 4.54 33.50 12.88
C PRO A 372 4.27 33.10 11.42
N LEU A 373 4.87 32.00 10.97
CA LEU A 373 4.57 31.44 9.66
C LEU A 373 3.15 30.88 9.67
N GLU A 374 2.44 31.12 8.58
CA GLU A 374 1.07 30.65 8.34
C GLU A 374 0.99 30.06 6.93
N ILE A 375 0.10 29.09 6.73
CA ILE A 375 -0.21 28.61 5.37
C ILE A 375 -1.32 29.52 4.83
N ILE A 376 -1.10 30.11 3.66
CA ILE A 376 -2.08 30.95 2.96
C ILE A 376 -3.00 30.06 2.12
N SER A 377 -2.44 29.07 1.42
CA SER A 377 -3.21 28.13 0.61
C SER A 377 -2.43 26.83 0.35
N ILE A 378 -3.16 25.76 0.02
CA ILE A 378 -2.61 24.46 -0.36
C ILE A 378 -3.26 24.02 -1.68
N ASP A 379 -2.45 23.74 -2.69
CA ASP A 379 -2.88 22.99 -3.89
C ASP A 379 -2.95 21.50 -3.54
N ILE A 380 -4.12 21.05 -3.06
CA ILE A 380 -4.34 19.66 -2.64
C ILE A 380 -4.15 18.67 -3.81
N PRO A 381 -4.74 18.91 -5.02
CA PRO A 381 -4.48 18.06 -6.19
C PRO A 381 -3.01 17.99 -6.58
N GLY A 382 -2.29 19.12 -6.65
CA GLY A 382 -0.86 19.17 -7.00
C GLY A 382 0.01 18.45 -5.96
N LEU A 383 -0.20 18.74 -4.67
CA LEU A 383 0.52 18.09 -3.58
C LEU A 383 0.32 16.57 -3.58
N CYS A 384 -0.92 16.09 -3.74
CA CYS A 384 -1.19 14.65 -3.79
C CYS A 384 -0.62 13.97 -5.05
N ARG A 385 -0.55 14.69 -6.17
CA ARG A 385 -0.05 14.17 -7.45
C ARG A 385 1.49 14.15 -7.49
N SER A 386 2.15 15.19 -7.00
CA SER A 386 3.56 15.48 -7.27
C SER A 386 4.51 15.30 -6.08
N CYS A 387 4.03 15.34 -4.83
CA CYS A 387 4.89 15.11 -3.67
C CYS A 387 5.10 13.60 -3.44
N GLN A 388 6.09 13.04 -4.12
CA GLN A 388 6.32 11.59 -4.17
C GLN A 388 7.19 11.10 -3.00
N VAL A 389 8.14 11.90 -2.51
CA VAL A 389 8.93 11.57 -1.31
C VAL A 389 7.99 11.46 -0.11
N LEU A 390 7.09 12.42 0.10
CA LEU A 390 6.09 12.33 1.17
C LEU A 390 5.18 11.10 0.99
N LYS A 391 4.72 10.80 -0.22
CA LYS A 391 3.89 9.62 -0.52
C LYS A 391 4.63 8.30 -0.26
N ALA A 392 5.92 8.23 -0.57
CA ALA A 392 6.78 7.09 -0.24
C ALA A 392 6.99 6.94 1.27
N CYS A 393 7.09 8.05 2.02
CA CYS A 393 7.13 8.02 3.49
C CYS A 393 5.82 7.46 4.09
N ILE A 394 4.67 7.78 3.49
CA ILE A 394 3.37 7.18 3.87
C ILE A 394 3.42 5.67 3.64
N PHE A 395 3.88 5.19 2.48
CA PHE A 395 3.93 3.75 2.19
C PHE A 395 4.89 3.00 3.13
N GLU A 396 6.07 3.56 3.47
CA GLU A 396 6.99 2.96 4.44
C GLU A 396 6.42 2.98 5.87
N THR A 397 5.67 4.03 6.24
CA THR A 397 4.93 4.08 7.51
C THR A 397 3.91 2.93 7.58
N TYR A 398 3.12 2.73 6.52
CA TYR A 398 2.19 1.60 6.43
C TYR A 398 2.91 0.24 6.43
N ARG A 399 4.11 0.12 5.87
CA ARG A 399 4.86 -1.15 5.94
C ARG A 399 5.26 -1.47 7.37
N ILE A 400 5.83 -0.52 8.10
CA ILE A 400 6.38 -0.76 9.44
C ILE A 400 5.30 -0.82 10.52
N ALA A 401 4.36 0.13 10.53
CA ALA A 401 3.45 0.34 11.67
C ALA A 401 2.05 -0.28 11.50
N ASN A 402 1.64 -0.69 10.29
CA ASN A 402 0.37 -1.35 10.05
C ASN A 402 0.49 -2.88 10.27
N ASP A 403 -0.44 -3.48 10.99
CA ASP A 403 -0.48 -4.93 11.27
C ASP A 403 -1.89 -5.55 11.00
N PRO A 404 -2.51 -5.35 9.82
CA PRO A 404 -3.83 -5.88 9.52
C PRO A 404 -3.76 -7.34 9.05
N ALA A 405 -4.86 -8.07 9.27
CA ALA A 405 -5.07 -9.38 8.67
C ALA A 405 -6.29 -9.38 7.75
N VAL A 406 -6.13 -9.90 6.54
CA VAL A 406 -7.24 -10.06 5.59
C VAL A 406 -7.89 -11.41 5.82
N ILE A 407 -9.11 -11.41 6.37
CA ILE A 407 -9.87 -12.62 6.72
C ILE A 407 -10.99 -12.84 5.71
N ARG A 408 -11.22 -14.10 5.32
CA ARG A 408 -12.30 -14.56 4.44
C ARG A 408 -12.90 -15.87 4.94
N ARG A 409 -14.21 -16.07 4.74
CA ARG A 409 -14.84 -17.39 4.77
C ARG A 409 -14.90 -17.95 3.36
N VAL A 410 -14.57 -19.23 3.22
CA VAL A 410 -14.74 -20.03 2.00
C VAL A 410 -16.21 -20.40 1.89
N GLU A 411 -16.93 -19.89 0.88
CA GLU A 411 -18.37 -20.14 0.72
C GLU A 411 -18.68 -21.34 -0.19
N ARG A 412 -17.78 -21.65 -1.14
CA ARG A 412 -17.80 -22.89 -1.94
C ARG A 412 -16.45 -23.59 -1.85
N PRO A 413 -16.37 -24.93 -1.90
CA PRO A 413 -15.09 -25.62 -1.85
C PRO A 413 -14.16 -25.15 -2.96
N ILE A 414 -12.89 -24.91 -2.65
CA ILE A 414 -11.87 -24.48 -3.61
C ILE A 414 -10.60 -25.30 -3.47
N THR A 415 -9.99 -25.57 -4.62
CA THR A 415 -8.68 -26.20 -4.73
C THR A 415 -7.64 -25.11 -5.01
N ILE A 416 -6.54 -25.12 -4.27
CA ILE A 416 -5.42 -24.18 -4.40
C ILE A 416 -4.17 -24.99 -4.73
N GLN A 417 -3.43 -24.57 -5.75
CA GLN A 417 -2.10 -25.10 -6.06
C GLN A 417 -1.02 -24.29 -5.34
N ASP A 418 -0.05 -24.98 -4.77
CA ASP A 418 1.01 -24.46 -3.90
C ASP A 418 2.34 -25.13 -4.28
N GLY A 419 2.84 -24.79 -5.47
CA GLY A 419 3.86 -25.58 -6.16
C GLY A 419 3.29 -26.94 -6.56
N GLU A 420 4.00 -28.01 -6.23
CA GLU A 420 3.59 -29.41 -6.46
C GLU A 420 2.49 -29.91 -5.49
N LEU A 421 2.04 -29.06 -4.55
CA LEU A 421 1.06 -29.43 -3.53
C LEU A 421 -0.33 -28.89 -3.86
N GLU A 422 -1.33 -29.77 -3.79
CA GLU A 422 -2.75 -29.41 -3.95
C GLU A 422 -3.47 -29.35 -2.59
N HIS A 423 -4.04 -28.19 -2.25
CA HIS A 423 -4.80 -27.98 -1.02
C HIS A 423 -6.30 -27.81 -1.30
N LYS A 424 -7.16 -28.55 -0.59
CA LYS A 424 -8.63 -28.48 -0.74
C LYS A 424 -9.27 -27.80 0.46
N LEU A 425 -9.67 -26.55 0.28
CA LEU A 425 -10.40 -25.79 1.29
C LEU A 425 -11.89 -26.08 1.21
N GLN A 426 -12.50 -26.39 2.36
CA GLN A 426 -13.91 -26.74 2.47
C GLN A 426 -14.78 -25.50 2.69
N ALA A 427 -16.02 -25.53 2.21
CA ALA A 427 -17.00 -24.49 2.51
C ALA A 427 -17.22 -24.36 4.03
N GLY A 428 -17.41 -23.14 4.51
CA GLY A 428 -17.50 -22.80 5.93
C GLY A 428 -16.16 -22.73 6.68
N SER A 429 -15.03 -23.07 6.04
CA SER A 429 -13.69 -22.79 6.60
C SER A 429 -13.29 -21.33 6.38
N PHE A 430 -12.32 -20.86 7.15
CA PHE A 430 -11.75 -19.51 7.03
C PHE A 430 -10.33 -19.55 6.46
N ILE A 431 -9.94 -18.47 5.81
CA ILE A 431 -8.54 -18.18 5.49
C ILE A 431 -8.18 -16.79 5.98
N SER A 432 -6.93 -16.63 6.45
CA SER A 432 -6.39 -15.35 6.92
C SER A 432 -5.02 -15.09 6.32
N MET A 433 -4.79 -13.87 5.84
CA MET A 433 -3.49 -13.39 5.37
C MET A 433 -3.01 -12.26 6.29
N PRO A 434 -2.12 -12.51 7.26
CA PRO A 434 -1.52 -11.47 8.10
C PRO A 434 -0.51 -10.66 7.31
N MET A 435 -0.82 -9.40 7.04
CA MET A 435 0.02 -8.54 6.19
C MET A 435 1.39 -8.27 6.81
N SER A 436 1.51 -8.29 8.14
CA SER A 436 2.76 -7.97 8.83
C SER A 436 3.84 -9.06 8.73
N LEU A 437 3.47 -10.28 8.33
CA LEU A 437 4.46 -11.29 7.94
C LEU A 437 5.12 -10.88 6.61
N THR A 438 4.31 -10.50 5.61
CA THR A 438 4.78 -10.00 4.31
C THR A 438 5.55 -8.68 4.43
N ASN A 439 5.07 -7.74 5.24
CA ASN A 439 5.69 -6.41 5.40
C ASN A 439 7.04 -6.44 6.15
N GLY A 440 7.23 -7.44 7.01
CA GLY A 440 8.45 -7.67 7.79
C GLY A 440 9.40 -8.71 7.17
N ASP A 441 9.06 -9.29 6.02
CA ASP A 441 9.89 -10.31 5.36
C ASP A 441 11.09 -9.66 4.64
N PRO A 442 12.35 -9.95 5.04
CA PRO A 442 13.54 -9.42 4.38
C PRO A 442 13.71 -9.88 2.93
N ALA A 443 13.04 -10.96 2.50
CA ALA A 443 13.03 -11.39 1.09
C ALA A 443 12.15 -10.52 0.19
N ILE A 444 11.18 -9.81 0.76
CA ILE A 444 10.28 -8.87 0.04
C ILE A 444 10.72 -7.43 0.26
N PHE A 445 11.12 -7.09 1.49
CA PHE A 445 11.55 -5.75 1.89
C PHE A 445 12.92 -5.82 2.59
N PRO A 446 14.03 -5.65 1.85
CA PRO A 446 15.38 -5.65 2.43
C PRO A 446 15.55 -4.61 3.53
N ASP A 447 16.28 -4.97 4.59
CA ASP A 447 16.37 -4.22 5.86
C ASP A 447 14.98 -3.82 6.41
N PRO A 448 14.10 -4.78 6.76
CA PRO A 448 12.69 -4.51 7.08
C PRO A 448 12.49 -3.67 8.34
N GLU A 449 13.45 -3.64 9.27
CA GLU A 449 13.37 -2.82 10.49
C GLU A 449 13.78 -1.34 10.26
N LYS A 450 14.32 -0.99 9.09
CA LYS A 450 14.70 0.39 8.76
C LYS A 450 13.58 1.10 8.00
N PHE A 451 13.33 2.35 8.37
CA PHE A 451 12.49 3.27 7.59
C PHE A 451 13.29 3.81 6.39
N ILE A 452 13.01 3.28 5.20
CA ILE A 452 13.65 3.67 3.93
C ILE A 452 12.54 3.99 2.91
N PRO A 453 12.06 5.25 2.83
CA PRO A 453 11.05 5.66 1.84
C PRO A 453 11.46 5.38 0.40
N GLU A 454 12.74 5.51 0.07
CA GLU A 454 13.29 5.37 -1.28
C GLU A 454 12.93 4.03 -1.95
N ARG A 455 12.64 2.97 -1.17
CA ARG A 455 12.23 1.66 -1.70
C ARG A 455 10.91 1.67 -2.49
N PHE A 456 10.09 2.72 -2.32
CA PHE A 456 8.84 2.91 -3.04
C PHE A 456 8.94 3.94 -4.17
N LEU A 457 10.07 4.62 -4.34
CA LEU A 457 10.29 5.58 -5.41
C LEU A 457 10.81 4.88 -6.66
N GLU A 458 9.92 4.67 -7.62
CA GLU A 458 10.26 4.13 -8.94
C GLU A 458 10.51 5.27 -9.93
N ARG A 459 11.50 5.13 -10.81
CA ARG A 459 11.72 6.09 -11.90
C ARG A 459 10.77 5.79 -13.05
N ASN A 460 9.91 6.76 -13.41
CA ASN A 460 9.14 6.70 -14.65
C ASN A 460 10.12 6.78 -15.83
N LEU A 461 10.10 5.78 -16.72
CA LEU A 461 11.04 5.67 -17.84
C LEU A 461 10.77 6.71 -18.93
N THR A 462 9.49 7.07 -19.14
CA THR A 462 9.04 8.03 -20.16
C THR A 462 9.33 9.48 -19.78
N THR A 463 9.06 9.88 -18.53
CA THR A 463 9.22 11.27 -18.06
C THR A 463 10.53 11.50 -17.30
N GLY A 464 11.24 10.44 -16.90
CA GLY A 464 12.40 10.50 -16.02
C GLY A 464 12.09 10.89 -14.56
N SER A 465 10.83 11.20 -14.22
CA SER A 465 10.43 11.62 -12.88
C SER A 465 10.29 10.44 -11.92
N MET A 466 10.64 10.63 -10.65
CA MET A 466 10.32 9.64 -9.61
C MET A 466 8.80 9.62 -9.36
N VAL A 467 8.25 8.44 -9.09
CA VAL A 467 6.83 8.21 -8.75
C VAL A 467 6.78 7.21 -7.60
N ALA A 468 6.04 7.52 -6.53
CA ALA A 468 5.87 6.57 -5.45
C ALA A 468 4.82 5.51 -5.82
N ARG A 469 5.20 4.23 -5.76
CA ARG A 469 4.31 3.07 -5.97
C ARG A 469 4.39 2.12 -4.78
N TYR A 470 3.27 1.52 -4.38
CA TYR A 470 3.22 0.59 -3.25
C TYR A 470 3.75 -0.82 -3.59
N GLY A 471 3.85 -1.18 -4.87
CA GLY A 471 4.47 -2.43 -5.33
C GLY A 471 3.86 -3.70 -4.71
N ARG A 472 4.67 -4.41 -3.91
CA ARG A 472 4.26 -5.63 -3.17
C ARG A 472 3.41 -5.35 -1.92
N LEU A 473 3.38 -4.12 -1.45
CA LEU A 473 2.61 -3.73 -0.27
C LEU A 473 1.10 -3.75 -0.56
N ARG A 474 0.27 -4.05 0.44
CA ARG A 474 -1.21 -3.97 0.36
C ARG A 474 -1.80 -3.14 1.51
N PRO A 475 -1.49 -1.82 1.63
CA PRO A 475 -1.90 -1.02 2.80
C PRO A 475 -3.41 -0.95 3.05
N TRP A 476 -4.20 -1.03 1.98
CA TRP A 476 -5.66 -0.88 1.99
C TRP A 476 -6.41 -2.22 1.89
N GLY A 477 -5.71 -3.34 2.12
CA GLY A 477 -6.23 -4.70 1.90
C GLY A 477 -6.20 -5.11 0.43
N ILE A 478 -7.05 -6.07 0.07
CA ILE A 478 -7.06 -6.70 -1.27
C ILE A 478 -8.46 -7.14 -1.71
N GLY A 479 -8.68 -7.17 -3.03
CA GLY A 479 -9.90 -7.64 -3.67
C GLY A 479 -11.14 -6.79 -3.35
N THR A 480 -12.31 -7.43 -3.40
CA THR A 480 -13.62 -6.79 -3.22
C THR A 480 -13.81 -6.10 -1.85
N SER A 481 -13.03 -6.48 -0.83
CA SER A 481 -13.05 -5.86 0.51
C SER A 481 -11.98 -4.78 0.72
N MET A 482 -11.32 -4.28 -0.33
CA MET A 482 -10.39 -3.14 -0.21
C MET A 482 -11.06 -1.94 0.46
N CYS A 483 -10.30 -1.21 1.27
CA CYS A 483 -10.78 -0.06 2.03
C CYS A 483 -11.44 0.98 1.10
N LYS A 484 -12.70 1.31 1.40
CA LYS A 484 -13.47 2.35 0.70
C LYS A 484 -13.06 3.77 1.10
N GLY A 485 -12.34 3.91 2.22
CA GLY A 485 -11.76 5.17 2.68
C GLY A 485 -10.36 5.50 2.13
N ARG A 486 -9.80 4.68 1.23
CA ARG A 486 -8.36 4.74 0.87
C ARG A 486 -7.91 6.07 0.26
N THR A 487 -8.71 6.66 -0.62
CA THR A 487 -8.38 7.92 -1.29
C THR A 487 -8.40 9.08 -0.30
N PHE A 488 -9.47 9.17 0.51
CA PHE A 488 -9.55 10.09 1.63
C PHE A 488 -8.37 9.93 2.61
N ALA A 489 -8.06 8.71 3.05
CA ALA A 489 -6.98 8.43 3.99
C ALA A 489 -5.61 8.89 3.45
N GLN A 490 -5.31 8.60 2.18
CA GLN A 490 -4.07 9.06 1.54
C GLN A 490 -4.03 10.59 1.45
N LYS A 491 -5.09 11.25 0.97
CA LYS A 491 -5.16 12.73 0.90
C LYS A 491 -5.05 13.38 2.28
N HIS A 492 -5.68 12.80 3.30
CA HIS A 492 -5.61 13.27 4.69
C HIS A 492 -4.17 13.20 5.22
N MET A 493 -3.48 12.06 5.06
CA MET A 493 -2.08 11.93 5.48
C MET A 493 -1.14 12.86 4.71
N MET A 494 -1.35 13.02 3.39
CA MET A 494 -0.59 13.95 2.57
C MET A 494 -0.76 15.40 3.04
N VAL A 495 -2.00 15.90 3.14
CA VAL A 495 -2.29 17.32 3.43
C VAL A 495 -2.00 17.68 4.89
N VAL A 496 -2.46 16.87 5.86
CA VAL A 496 -2.22 17.13 7.28
C VAL A 496 -0.75 16.94 7.62
N GLY A 497 -0.11 15.88 7.12
CA GLY A 497 1.32 15.62 7.31
C GLY A 497 2.19 16.75 6.74
N ALA A 498 1.97 17.15 5.48
CA ALA A 498 2.72 18.23 4.85
C ALA A 498 2.51 19.58 5.57
N ALA A 499 1.28 19.91 5.97
CA ALA A 499 0.99 21.15 6.69
C ALA A 499 1.73 21.21 8.05
N ILE A 500 1.77 20.10 8.80
CA ILE A 500 2.50 20.00 10.07
C ILE A 500 4.01 20.19 9.82
N ILE A 501 4.56 19.46 8.85
CA ILE A 501 5.99 19.54 8.46
C ILE A 501 6.38 20.96 8.00
N SER A 502 5.46 21.68 7.34
CA SER A 502 5.71 23.03 6.84
C SER A 502 5.79 24.10 7.93
N LEU A 503 4.99 23.97 8.99
CA LEU A 503 4.79 25.01 10.02
C LEU A 503 5.51 24.78 11.35
N TRP A 504 5.86 23.55 11.70
CA TRP A 504 6.39 23.21 13.03
C TRP A 504 7.80 22.65 12.95
N ASP A 505 8.64 22.99 13.92
CA ASP A 505 9.89 22.30 14.17
C ASP A 505 9.71 21.41 15.41
N ILE A 506 10.05 20.13 15.29
CA ILE A 506 9.83 19.10 16.31
C ILE A 506 11.15 18.38 16.56
N GLU A 507 11.62 18.41 17.79
CA GLU A 507 12.91 17.88 18.23
C GLU A 507 12.70 16.88 19.38
N PRO A 508 13.51 15.82 19.53
CA PRO A 508 13.35 14.87 20.63
C PRO A 508 13.73 15.54 21.97
N ALA A 509 12.90 15.40 23.00
CA ALA A 509 13.12 16.08 24.29
C ALA A 509 14.41 15.62 25.01
N SER A 510 14.85 14.39 24.75
CA SER A 510 16.11 13.81 25.21
C SER A 510 17.35 14.26 24.40
N GLY A 511 17.18 15.08 23.35
CA GLY A 511 18.24 15.45 22.42
C GLY A 511 18.61 14.39 21.37
N SER A 512 18.01 13.20 21.41
CA SER A 512 18.19 12.15 20.38
C SER A 512 16.92 11.33 20.19
N TRP A 513 16.60 10.96 18.95
CA TRP A 513 15.40 10.18 18.64
C TRP A 513 15.51 8.75 19.17
N ASP A 514 14.69 8.43 20.17
CA ASP A 514 14.50 7.10 20.73
C ASP A 514 13.10 6.61 20.32
N ILE A 515 13.02 5.92 19.18
CA ILE A 515 11.75 5.37 18.68
C ILE A 515 11.44 4.10 19.48
N PRO A 516 10.35 4.05 20.24
CA PRO A 516 10.02 2.93 21.11
C PRO A 516 9.55 1.70 20.32
N ASP A 517 9.67 0.53 20.97
CA ASP A 517 9.07 -0.71 20.48
C ASP A 517 7.57 -0.53 20.16
N MET A 518 7.11 -1.25 19.14
CA MET A 518 5.73 -1.16 18.65
C MET A 518 4.93 -2.35 19.14
N ILE A 519 3.96 -2.11 20.03
CA ILE A 519 3.05 -3.15 20.53
C ILE A 519 1.79 -3.26 19.64
N PRO A 520 1.18 -4.45 19.52
CA PRO A 520 -0.04 -4.64 18.74
C PRO A 520 -1.18 -3.72 19.19
N GLY A 521 -1.91 -3.20 18.21
CA GLY A 521 -3.22 -2.56 18.38
C GLY A 521 -4.29 -3.28 17.57
N SER A 522 -5.43 -2.64 17.35
CA SER A 522 -6.58 -3.19 16.60
C SER A 522 -6.30 -3.38 15.10
N SER A 523 -5.46 -2.52 14.52
CA SER A 523 -5.03 -2.55 13.12
C SER A 523 -3.68 -1.86 12.91
N ALA A 524 -3.47 -0.71 13.54
CA ALA A 524 -2.18 -0.05 13.65
C ALA A 524 -1.49 -0.44 14.97
N LYS A 525 -0.16 -0.53 14.95
CA LYS A 525 0.64 -0.68 16.18
C LYS A 525 0.66 0.65 16.95
N ARG A 526 0.81 0.59 18.27
CA ARG A 526 1.01 1.75 19.15
C ARG A 526 2.37 1.69 19.83
N PRO A 527 2.97 2.81 20.25
CA PRO A 527 4.28 2.79 20.91
C PRO A 527 4.17 2.17 22.31
N ALA A 528 5.23 1.48 22.76
CA ALA A 528 5.32 0.86 24.08
C ALA A 528 5.50 1.86 25.23
N LYS A 529 5.96 3.07 24.92
CA LYS A 529 6.17 4.21 25.83
C LYS A 529 6.01 5.53 25.07
N ASP A 530 5.83 6.63 25.78
CA ASP A 530 5.66 7.95 25.21
C ASP A 530 6.85 8.43 24.37
N ILE A 531 6.55 9.15 23.28
CA ILE A 531 7.55 9.79 22.40
C ILE A 531 7.58 11.27 22.77
N ARG A 532 8.41 11.64 23.75
CA ARG A 532 8.49 13.03 24.26
C ARG A 532 9.33 13.90 23.31
N VAL A 533 8.74 15.00 22.86
CA VAL A 533 9.34 15.95 21.92
C VAL A 533 9.15 17.38 22.38
N VAL A 534 10.07 18.26 21.99
CA VAL A 534 9.91 19.72 22.08
C VAL A 534 9.41 20.25 20.73
N ILE A 535 8.32 21.00 20.76
CA ILE A 535 7.63 21.57 19.60
C ILE A 535 7.75 23.09 19.62
N LYS A 536 8.18 23.66 18.49
CA LYS A 536 8.34 25.11 18.27
C LYS A 536 7.66 25.51 16.98
N ARG A 537 7.15 26.75 16.91
CA ARG A 537 6.69 27.31 15.63
C ARG A 537 7.91 27.58 14.75
N ARG A 538 7.89 27.09 13.51
CA ARG A 538 8.99 27.29 12.55
C ARG A 538 9.17 28.79 12.29
N ALA A 539 10.42 29.24 12.30
CA ALA A 539 10.79 30.59 11.90
C ALA A 539 11.40 30.58 10.49
N LEU A 540 11.11 31.62 9.69
CA LEU A 540 11.88 31.88 8.47
C LEU A 540 13.27 32.35 8.91
N PHE A 541 14.29 31.54 8.66
CA PHE A 541 15.65 32.05 8.65
C PHE A 541 15.72 33.19 7.62
N LYS A 542 15.95 34.42 8.08
CA LYS A 542 16.40 35.53 7.23
C LYS A 542 17.78 35.17 6.68
N SER A 543 17.81 34.36 5.64
CA SER A 543 18.99 34.14 4.84
C SER A 543 19.38 35.47 4.20
N SER A 544 20.40 36.12 4.76
CA SER A 544 21.11 37.24 4.15
C SER A 544 21.98 36.81 2.97
N ARG A 545 21.60 35.73 2.28
CA ARG A 545 22.17 35.27 1.01
C ARG A 545 21.13 35.46 -0.08
N LEU A 546 21.44 36.37 -1.01
CA LEU A 546 20.74 36.51 -2.29
C LEU A 546 20.54 35.14 -2.96
N PRO A 547 19.42 34.92 -3.68
CA PRO A 547 19.24 33.69 -4.44
C PRO A 547 20.39 33.54 -5.46
N LEU A 548 20.96 32.32 -5.53
CA LEU A 548 22.20 32.01 -6.24
C LEU A 548 22.21 32.46 -7.72
N ARG A 549 21.03 32.54 -8.34
CA ARG A 549 20.83 33.05 -9.72
C ARG A 549 21.24 34.52 -9.90
N ILE A 550 21.05 35.39 -8.89
CA ILE A 550 21.45 36.81 -8.98
C ILE A 550 22.97 36.95 -8.79
N CYS A 551 23.58 36.15 -7.91
CA CYS A 551 25.04 36.11 -7.76
C CYS A 551 25.74 35.59 -9.04
N LEU A 552 25.15 34.62 -9.74
CA LEU A 552 25.65 34.16 -11.04
C LEU A 552 25.49 35.21 -12.15
N ALA A 553 24.37 35.95 -12.18
CA ALA A 553 24.19 37.06 -13.12
C ALA A 553 25.24 38.18 -12.92
N LEU A 554 25.48 38.59 -11.66
CA LEU A 554 26.50 39.60 -11.34
C LEU A 554 27.93 39.12 -11.60
N MET A 555 28.24 37.84 -11.34
CA MET A 555 29.56 37.27 -11.69
C MET A 555 29.74 37.08 -13.21
N GLY A 556 28.66 36.94 -13.98
CA GLY A 556 28.69 36.98 -15.44
C GLY A 556 29.14 38.35 -15.97
N SER A 557 28.54 39.44 -15.47
CA SER A 557 28.88 40.81 -15.90
C SER A 557 30.32 41.22 -15.59
N VAL A 558 30.95 40.67 -14.55
CA VAL A 558 32.36 40.96 -14.21
C VAL A 558 33.35 40.24 -15.15
N LYS A 559 33.01 39.05 -15.66
CA LYS A 559 33.87 38.34 -16.64
C LYS A 559 33.98 39.05 -17.98
N SER A 560 32.92 39.73 -18.43
CA SER A 560 32.94 40.49 -19.69
C SER A 560 33.75 41.78 -19.63
N GLY A 561 34.04 42.31 -18.43
CA GLY A 561 34.84 43.53 -18.25
C GLY A 561 36.36 43.32 -18.22
N ILE A 562 36.82 42.08 -18.00
CA ILE A 562 38.25 41.78 -17.76
C ILE A 562 39.02 41.43 -19.05
N TYR A 563 38.33 41.16 -20.16
CA TYR A 563 38.95 40.83 -21.45
C TYR A 563 39.43 42.04 -22.29
N PHE A 564 39.30 43.28 -21.80
CA PHE A 564 39.64 44.48 -22.58
C PHE A 564 40.85 45.30 -22.08
N TYR A 565 41.56 44.85 -21.04
CA TYR A 565 42.76 45.56 -20.54
C TYR A 565 43.88 44.59 -20.11
N SER A 566 44.53 43.96 -21.10
CA SER A 566 45.88 43.40 -20.96
C SER A 566 46.76 43.86 -22.14
N GLY A 567 47.14 45.13 -22.14
CA GLY A 567 47.79 45.77 -23.28
C GLY A 567 48.53 47.07 -22.97
N ALA A 568 49.09 47.23 -21.76
CA ALA A 568 50.02 48.31 -21.43
C ALA A 568 50.74 48.04 -20.08
N GLU A 569 51.85 47.30 -20.08
CA GLU A 569 52.82 47.42 -18.99
C GLU A 569 53.84 48.51 -19.33
N SER A 570 53.67 49.70 -18.74
CA SER A 570 54.81 50.51 -18.28
C SER A 570 54.35 51.57 -17.28
N GLN A 571 55.29 51.99 -16.43
CA GLN A 571 55.29 53.19 -15.58
C GLN A 571 54.80 53.11 -14.12
N PHE A 572 55.81 53.35 -13.26
CA PHE A 572 55.81 54.05 -11.97
C PHE A 572 55.29 53.38 -10.68
N SER A 573 56.29 53.05 -9.86
CA SER A 573 56.26 53.00 -8.40
C SER A 573 55.89 54.34 -7.74
N SER A 574 55.14 54.30 -6.63
CA SER A 574 55.57 54.76 -5.28
C SER A 574 54.39 54.98 -4.32
N PHE A 575 54.40 54.33 -3.15
CA PHE A 575 54.54 54.94 -1.80
C PHE A 575 54.16 53.95 -0.67
N LYS A 576 54.88 54.05 0.45
CA LYS A 576 54.62 53.31 1.70
C LYS A 576 54.16 54.28 2.81
N GLY A 577 53.37 53.77 3.75
CA GLY A 577 53.14 54.35 5.09
C GLY A 577 51.90 55.25 5.15
N ILE A 578 51.08 55.25 6.21
CA ILE A 578 51.40 55.09 7.65
C ILE A 578 50.23 54.43 8.39
N SER A 579 50.51 53.82 9.54
CA SER A 579 49.57 53.16 10.44
C SER A 579 49.09 54.04 11.60
N SER A 580 47.91 53.71 12.14
CA SER A 580 47.39 54.06 13.49
C SER A 580 46.95 55.53 13.73
N LEU A 581 46.02 55.85 14.65
CA LEU A 581 45.33 55.05 15.68
C LEU A 581 43.94 55.67 16.02
N THR A 582 42.91 54.83 16.24
CA THR A 582 41.68 55.02 17.09
C THR A 582 40.86 56.34 17.08
N GLY A 583 39.52 56.30 17.10
CA GLY A 583 38.62 55.14 17.11
C GLY A 583 37.15 55.49 17.45
N ASN A 584 36.31 54.45 17.45
CA ASN A 584 34.93 54.36 17.95
C ASN A 584 33.87 55.32 17.38
N THR A 585 33.04 54.83 16.44
CA THR A 585 31.58 54.62 16.62
C THR A 585 31.01 53.77 15.48
N LEU A 586 30.90 52.45 15.69
CA LEU A 586 29.88 51.50 15.15
C LEU A 586 30.29 50.10 15.66
N VAL A 587 29.74 49.62 16.78
CA VAL A 587 28.51 48.79 16.86
C VAL A 587 28.68 47.40 16.24
N LEU A 588 29.02 46.45 17.13
CA LEU A 588 28.46 45.10 17.26
C LEU A 588 28.03 44.36 15.97
N PHE A 589 28.84 43.39 15.54
CA PHE A 589 28.40 41.99 15.38
C PHE A 589 29.63 41.06 15.24
N LEU A 590 29.44 39.78 15.56
CA LEU A 590 30.38 38.64 15.49
C LEU A 590 31.32 38.43 16.70
N PHE A 591 31.10 37.26 17.31
CA PHE A 591 31.82 36.64 18.40
C PHE A 591 32.89 35.65 17.87
N SER A 592 33.68 35.09 18.80
CA SER A 592 34.41 33.81 18.68
C SER A 592 35.75 33.77 17.91
N LEU A 593 36.84 33.96 18.69
CA LEU A 593 37.87 32.93 18.96
C LEU A 593 37.75 31.61 18.16
N HIS A 594 38.79 30.96 17.63
CA HIS A 594 40.24 31.19 17.46
C HIS A 594 40.79 29.93 16.72
N PHE A 595 42.03 29.99 16.21
CA PHE A 595 42.84 28.94 15.53
C PHE A 595 42.77 28.89 13.98
N PRO A 596 43.90 28.60 13.28
CA PRO A 596 44.53 29.65 12.50
C PRO A 596 44.58 29.39 10.99
N ARG A 597 44.71 30.47 10.22
CA ARG A 597 44.97 30.44 8.78
C ARG A 597 46.44 30.11 8.49
N THR A 598 46.66 29.21 7.54
CA THR A 598 47.78 29.36 6.58
C THR A 598 47.29 29.07 5.15
N LEU A 599 47.74 29.92 4.23
CA LEU A 599 47.42 30.09 2.81
C LEU A 599 46.85 28.89 2.02
N LEU A 600 45.85 29.20 1.17
CA LEU A 600 45.74 28.57 -0.14
C LEU A 600 47.01 28.87 -0.95
N MET A 601 47.64 27.83 -1.50
CA MET A 601 48.22 27.90 -2.84
C MET A 601 47.37 27.00 -3.75
N ALA A 602 47.11 27.46 -4.98
CA ALA A 602 46.42 26.64 -5.96
C ALA A 602 47.37 25.55 -6.50
N SER A 603 46.95 24.30 -6.40
CA SER A 603 47.60 23.11 -6.97
C SER A 603 46.55 21.98 -7.10
N PRO A 604 46.85 20.85 -7.80
CA PRO A 604 45.85 20.12 -8.57
C PRO A 604 44.80 19.38 -7.74
N GLN A 605 43.71 18.97 -8.40
CA GLN A 605 42.71 18.06 -7.85
C GLN A 605 43.39 16.79 -7.30
N GLY A 606 43.31 16.59 -5.99
CA GLY A 606 43.77 15.38 -5.32
C GLY A 606 42.67 14.33 -5.23
N LEU A 607 43.07 13.06 -5.22
CA LEU A 607 42.18 11.91 -4.98
C LEU A 607 41.54 12.00 -3.59
N THR A 608 40.33 11.47 -3.43
CA THR A 608 39.71 11.38 -2.10
C THR A 608 40.33 10.25 -1.28
N PHE A 609 40.30 10.33 0.06
CA PHE A 609 40.89 9.28 0.92
C PHE A 609 40.31 7.87 0.65
N GLU A 610 39.02 7.76 0.32
CA GLU A 610 38.42 6.47 -0.04
C GLU A 610 38.89 5.96 -1.41
N GLU A 611 39.22 6.86 -2.32
CA GLU A 611 39.74 6.57 -3.66
C GLU A 611 41.22 6.13 -3.58
N GLU A 612 42.02 6.74 -2.70
CA GLU A 612 43.36 6.24 -2.34
C GLU A 612 43.29 4.84 -1.70
N VAL A 613 42.34 4.60 -0.79
CA VAL A 613 42.08 3.28 -0.19
C VAL A 613 41.64 2.27 -1.26
N TYR A 614 40.78 2.66 -2.20
CA TYR A 614 40.37 1.80 -3.31
C TYR A 614 41.56 1.45 -4.21
N LEU A 615 42.31 2.44 -4.69
CA LEU A 615 43.47 2.24 -5.57
C LEU A 615 44.58 1.41 -4.92
N ALA A 616 44.80 1.54 -3.61
CA ALA A 616 45.80 0.75 -2.90
C ALA A 616 45.41 -0.74 -2.71
N PHE A 617 44.13 -1.07 -2.82
CA PHE A 617 43.58 -2.40 -2.49
C PHE A 617 42.76 -3.07 -3.59
N LYS A 618 42.52 -2.41 -4.73
CA LYS A 618 41.72 -2.94 -5.86
C LYS A 618 42.25 -4.28 -6.36
N ASP A 619 43.56 -4.42 -6.46
CA ASP A 619 44.23 -5.63 -6.94
C ASP A 619 44.30 -6.75 -5.86
N ILE A 620 43.89 -6.45 -4.62
CA ILE A 620 43.92 -7.36 -3.46
C ILE A 620 42.53 -7.97 -3.20
N PHE A 621 41.46 -7.18 -3.41
CA PHE A 621 40.06 -7.58 -3.21
C PHE A 621 39.37 -8.02 -4.51
N ILE A 622 39.98 -8.96 -5.25
CA ILE A 622 39.40 -9.57 -6.45
C ILE A 622 38.67 -10.88 -6.10
N GLY A 623 37.59 -11.20 -6.82
CA GLY A 623 36.84 -12.46 -6.72
C GLY A 623 36.21 -12.66 -5.33
N GLN A 624 36.30 -13.88 -4.79
CA GLN A 624 35.76 -14.21 -3.44
C GLN A 624 36.27 -13.29 -2.31
N ARG A 625 37.38 -12.56 -2.50
CA ARG A 625 37.86 -11.59 -1.51
C ARG A 625 37.03 -10.31 -1.51
N ALA A 626 36.50 -9.89 -2.67
CA ALA A 626 35.58 -8.77 -2.80
C ALA A 626 34.26 -8.97 -2.02
N GLU A 627 33.95 -10.21 -1.62
CA GLU A 627 32.76 -10.59 -0.84
C GLU A 627 32.99 -10.54 0.69
N PHE A 628 34.20 -10.24 1.17
CA PHE A 628 34.41 -10.13 2.62
C PHE A 628 33.64 -8.94 3.22
N ARG A 629 32.86 -9.20 4.27
CA ARG A 629 32.08 -8.18 5.00
C ARG A 629 32.42 -8.07 6.50
N ARG A 630 33.34 -8.91 7.02
CA ARG A 630 33.69 -8.98 8.45
C ARG A 630 34.98 -8.20 8.75
N ALA A 631 34.92 -7.21 9.65
CA ALA A 631 36.08 -6.36 10.00
C ALA A 631 37.34 -7.13 10.44
N ARG A 632 37.20 -8.20 11.23
CA ARG A 632 38.33 -9.09 11.62
C ARG A 632 38.95 -9.89 10.46
N ALA A 633 38.31 -9.96 9.31
CA ALA A 633 38.88 -10.53 8.09
C ALA A 633 39.62 -9.44 7.29
N VAL A 634 39.00 -8.28 7.11
CA VAL A 634 39.61 -7.10 6.46
C VAL A 634 40.90 -6.70 7.16
N LEU A 635 40.91 -6.58 8.49
CA LEU A 635 42.12 -6.26 9.27
C LEU A 635 43.25 -7.30 9.09
N ARG A 636 42.91 -8.58 8.91
CA ARG A 636 43.91 -9.62 8.62
C ARG A 636 44.49 -9.49 7.21
N ILE A 637 43.69 -9.05 6.24
CA ILE A 637 44.15 -8.77 4.87
C ILE A 637 45.05 -7.53 4.86
N VAL A 638 44.65 -6.44 5.52
CA VAL A 638 45.47 -5.22 5.67
C VAL A 638 46.82 -5.53 6.32
N ASN A 639 46.84 -6.32 7.40
CA ASN A 639 48.09 -6.76 8.03
C ASN A 639 48.92 -7.70 7.16
N LYS A 640 48.29 -8.57 6.35
CA LYS A 640 48.99 -9.50 5.43
C LYS A 640 49.66 -8.77 4.27
N TYR A 641 49.04 -7.71 3.77
CA TYR A 641 49.53 -6.93 2.62
C TYR A 641 50.20 -5.60 3.02
N GLN A 642 50.54 -5.40 4.30
CA GLN A 642 51.17 -4.15 4.79
C GLN A 642 52.54 -3.82 4.16
N SER A 643 53.18 -4.80 3.52
CA SER A 643 54.43 -4.66 2.76
C SER A 643 54.24 -4.46 1.25
N HIS A 644 53.00 -4.51 0.74
CA HIS A 644 52.70 -4.24 -0.67
C HIS A 644 52.83 -2.74 -0.95
N THR A 645 53.53 -2.32 -2.01
CA THR A 645 54.00 -0.93 -2.16
C THR A 645 52.88 0.13 -2.06
N PRO A 646 51.72 0.02 -2.73
CA PRO A 646 50.59 0.94 -2.56
C PRO A 646 50.05 0.98 -1.11
N VAL A 647 49.87 -0.20 -0.50
CA VAL A 647 49.34 -0.34 0.86
C VAL A 647 50.31 0.19 1.91
N SER A 648 51.62 -0.05 1.73
CA SER A 648 52.67 0.45 2.62
C SER A 648 52.80 1.97 2.54
N SER A 649 52.57 2.57 1.36
CA SER A 649 52.51 4.02 1.20
C SER A 649 51.34 4.62 1.99
N LEU A 650 50.13 4.10 1.77
CA LEU A 650 48.91 4.54 2.44
C LEU A 650 48.93 4.34 3.98
N LEU A 651 49.53 3.24 4.45
CA LEU A 651 49.69 2.97 5.89
C LEU A 651 50.82 3.78 6.56
N ARG A 652 51.66 4.48 5.80
CA ARG A 652 52.62 5.48 6.33
C ARG A 652 51.99 6.87 6.46
N THR A 653 51.05 7.22 5.58
CA THR A 653 50.38 8.52 5.58
C THR A 653 49.09 8.53 6.41
N THR A 654 48.44 7.39 6.65
CA THR A 654 47.14 7.35 7.36
C THR A 654 47.02 6.25 8.41
N ASN A 655 46.18 6.50 9.42
CA ASN A 655 45.85 5.55 10.47
C ASN A 655 45.26 4.24 9.91
N ARG A 656 45.89 3.11 10.26
CA ARG A 656 45.48 1.74 9.90
C ARG A 656 44.01 1.44 10.24
N GLN A 657 43.46 2.00 11.31
CA GLN A 657 42.06 1.82 11.68
C GLN A 657 41.12 2.51 10.67
N ALA A 658 41.42 3.75 10.27
CA ALA A 658 40.63 4.48 9.26
C ALA A 658 40.66 3.79 7.88
N VAL A 659 41.81 3.22 7.49
CA VAL A 659 41.93 2.38 6.28
C VAL A 659 41.03 1.13 6.38
N CYS A 660 41.01 0.45 7.53
CA CYS A 660 40.12 -0.71 7.72
C CYS A 660 38.63 -0.34 7.71
N GLU A 661 38.26 0.81 8.27
CA GLU A 661 36.88 1.31 8.31
C GLU A 661 36.39 1.79 6.93
N SER A 662 37.27 2.41 6.13
CA SER A 662 36.98 2.75 4.73
C SER A 662 36.86 1.48 3.87
N LEU A 663 37.81 0.55 3.96
CA LEU A 663 37.70 -0.75 3.27
C LEU A 663 36.41 -1.51 3.62
N CYS A 664 36.00 -1.51 4.90
CA CYS A 664 34.75 -2.13 5.31
C CYS A 664 33.50 -1.44 4.71
N ARG A 665 33.55 -0.13 4.42
CA ARG A 665 32.47 0.60 3.72
C ARG A 665 32.47 0.28 2.23
N LEU A 666 33.61 0.43 1.56
CA LEU A 666 33.77 0.15 0.13
C LEU A 666 33.43 -1.32 -0.23
N LEU A 667 33.84 -2.29 0.60
CA LEU A 667 33.45 -3.70 0.42
C LEU A 667 31.95 -3.90 0.64
N LYS A 668 31.34 -3.29 1.66
CA LYS A 668 29.88 -3.38 1.87
C LYS A 668 29.08 -2.77 0.71
N ALA A 669 29.58 -1.70 0.11
CA ALA A 669 29.01 -1.03 -1.05
C ALA A 669 29.28 -1.75 -2.39
N GLY A 670 30.03 -2.86 -2.39
CA GLY A 670 30.32 -3.62 -3.60
C GLY A 670 31.33 -2.95 -4.56
N VAL A 671 32.01 -1.89 -4.12
CA VAL A 671 32.91 -1.05 -4.97
C VAL A 671 34.05 -1.87 -5.59
N PHE A 672 34.52 -2.93 -4.91
CA PHE A 672 35.55 -3.85 -5.41
C PHE A 672 35.01 -4.99 -6.30
N GLN A 673 33.69 -5.08 -6.54
CA GLN A 673 33.08 -6.18 -7.30
C GLN A 673 32.95 -5.87 -8.79
N TYR A 674 32.68 -4.60 -9.15
CA TYR A 674 32.53 -4.16 -10.53
C TYR A 674 33.04 -2.73 -10.70
N GLU A 675 33.82 -2.49 -11.76
CA GLU A 675 34.50 -1.21 -11.99
C GLU A 675 33.53 -0.05 -12.25
N ASN A 676 32.37 -0.32 -12.86
CA ASN A 676 31.30 0.68 -13.03
C ASN A 676 30.72 1.20 -11.69
N ILE A 677 30.71 0.37 -10.64
CA ILE A 677 30.30 0.80 -9.28
C ILE A 677 31.36 1.73 -8.70
N ALA A 678 32.65 1.45 -8.89
CA ALA A 678 33.72 2.35 -8.48
C ALA A 678 33.66 3.69 -9.24
N THR A 679 33.46 3.67 -10.56
CA THR A 679 33.30 4.88 -11.38
C THR A 679 32.10 5.73 -10.97
N HIS A 680 30.99 5.10 -10.55
CA HIS A 680 29.85 5.81 -9.98
C HIS A 680 30.11 6.36 -8.57
N TRP A 681 30.79 5.57 -7.71
CA TRP A 681 31.11 5.92 -6.32
C TRP A 681 32.10 7.08 -6.20
N PHE A 682 33.10 7.14 -7.08
CA PHE A 682 34.14 8.18 -7.11
C PHE A 682 33.89 9.24 -8.20
N GLY A 683 32.64 9.39 -8.67
CA GLY A 683 32.26 10.09 -9.90
C GLY A 683 32.43 11.63 -9.93
N GLN A 684 33.63 12.15 -9.72
CA GLN A 684 34.12 13.47 -10.21
C GLN A 684 35.63 13.45 -10.53
N ASN A 685 36.12 12.49 -11.33
CA ASN A 685 37.48 12.54 -11.90
C ASN A 685 37.51 11.90 -13.32
N PRO A 686 37.86 12.64 -14.39
CA PRO A 686 37.77 12.16 -15.78
C PRO A 686 38.96 11.28 -16.23
N SER A 687 39.79 10.78 -15.32
CA SER A 687 41.06 10.10 -15.62
C SER A 687 40.92 8.65 -16.10
N ILE A 688 39.72 8.04 -15.99
CA ILE A 688 39.49 6.61 -16.29
C ILE A 688 39.12 6.36 -17.77
N VAL A 689 38.67 7.38 -18.50
CA VAL A 689 38.04 7.20 -19.84
C VAL A 689 39.02 7.41 -21.01
N ALA A 690 40.24 7.88 -20.75
CA ALA A 690 41.17 8.30 -21.80
C ALA A 690 42.20 7.22 -22.22
N GLN A 691 41.75 6.00 -22.52
CA GLN A 691 42.57 5.01 -23.22
C GLN A 691 41.74 3.93 -23.95
N GLU A 692 41.19 4.29 -25.13
CA GLU A 692 41.19 3.52 -26.39
C GLU A 692 40.19 4.12 -27.41
N SER A 693 40.64 4.28 -28.67
CA SER A 693 39.94 4.58 -29.94
C SER A 693 38.44 5.00 -29.96
N GLY A 694 37.98 6.02 -30.71
CA GLY A 694 38.60 6.77 -31.80
C GLY A 694 37.85 6.62 -33.15
N ALA A 695 36.84 7.47 -33.40
CA ALA A 695 36.23 7.69 -34.73
C ALA A 695 35.47 9.04 -34.78
N VAL A 696 35.38 9.64 -35.98
CA VAL A 696 34.85 10.99 -36.26
C VAL A 696 33.58 10.90 -37.12
N VAL A 697 32.54 11.70 -36.82
CA VAL A 697 31.68 12.42 -37.80
C VAL A 697 31.13 13.71 -37.14
N SER A 698 30.89 14.75 -37.94
CA SER A 698 30.68 16.17 -37.60
C SER A 698 29.24 16.62 -37.32
N ASP A 699 29.14 17.77 -36.63
CA ASP A 699 28.29 18.97 -36.79
C ASP A 699 27.32 19.05 -38.02
N VAL A 700 26.25 19.87 -38.08
CA VAL A 700 26.07 21.28 -37.61
C VAL A 700 24.55 21.60 -37.29
N PRO A 701 24.04 22.84 -37.03
CA PRO A 701 23.07 23.08 -35.94
C PRO A 701 21.74 23.74 -36.39
N LEU A 702 20.92 24.24 -35.44
CA LEU A 702 20.44 25.63 -35.44
C LEU A 702 19.67 26.03 -34.16
N THR A 703 19.99 27.24 -33.67
CA THR A 703 19.24 28.10 -32.73
C THR A 703 17.93 28.62 -33.38
N PHE A 704 16.98 29.35 -32.79
CA PHE A 704 16.74 30.20 -31.60
C PHE A 704 15.26 29.94 -31.16
N GLY A 705 14.60 30.47 -30.13
CA GLY A 705 14.78 31.66 -29.30
C GLY A 705 13.52 31.89 -28.44
N LEU A 706 13.79 32.40 -27.24
CA LEU A 706 12.98 32.72 -26.06
C LEU A 706 11.81 33.75 -26.20
N LEU A 707 11.04 33.88 -25.10
CA LEU A 707 10.12 34.98 -24.67
C LEU A 707 8.71 34.99 -25.31
N GLU A 708 7.62 35.42 -24.65
CA GLU A 708 7.16 35.59 -23.26
C GLU A 708 5.74 36.24 -23.35
N ALA A 709 4.93 36.13 -22.28
CA ALA A 709 3.89 37.07 -21.82
C ALA A 709 2.43 36.54 -21.65
N SER A 710 1.83 37.04 -20.57
CA SER A 710 0.41 37.03 -20.14
C SER A 710 0.07 38.52 -19.82
N PRO A 711 -1.11 38.95 -19.28
CA PRO A 711 -2.34 38.25 -18.88
C PRO A 711 -3.69 39.02 -19.18
N ALA A 712 -4.80 38.54 -18.57
CA ALA A 712 -6.04 39.27 -18.19
C ALA A 712 -7.12 39.57 -19.29
N ALA A 713 -8.41 39.82 -18.99
CA ALA A 713 -9.34 39.36 -17.92
C ALA A 713 -10.81 39.81 -18.20
N SER A 714 -11.82 39.00 -17.78
CA SER A 714 -13.22 39.34 -17.40
C SER A 714 -14.16 40.20 -18.29
N LEU A 715 -15.43 39.76 -18.51
CA LEU A 715 -16.69 40.41 -18.03
C LEU A 715 -18.01 39.85 -18.68
N ILE A 716 -18.98 39.51 -17.82
CA ILE A 716 -20.47 39.70 -17.84
C ILE A 716 -21.23 39.83 -19.20
N GLY A 717 -22.40 39.15 -19.34
CA GLY A 717 -23.52 39.72 -20.13
C GLY A 717 -24.64 38.79 -20.65
N THR A 718 -25.81 38.88 -20.03
CA THR A 718 -27.16 38.31 -20.30
C THR A 718 -27.83 38.54 -21.69
N ASP A 719 -28.82 37.67 -21.98
CA ASP A 719 -30.16 37.92 -22.60
C ASP A 719 -30.47 37.87 -24.14
N MET A 720 -31.35 36.91 -24.46
CA MET A 720 -32.64 37.01 -25.21
C MET A 720 -32.78 37.17 -26.76
N ILE A 721 -33.64 36.27 -27.30
CA ILE A 721 -34.83 36.51 -28.18
C ILE A 721 -34.82 36.25 -29.72
N LYS A 722 -35.89 35.54 -30.16
CA LYS A 722 -36.60 35.46 -31.48
C LYS A 722 -36.08 34.63 -32.68
N CYS A 723 -36.74 33.48 -32.88
CA CYS A 723 -37.76 33.18 -33.91
C CYS A 723 -37.65 33.80 -35.33
N GLY A 724 -37.73 32.96 -36.37
CA GLY A 724 -37.98 33.30 -37.78
C GLY A 724 -38.33 32.05 -38.62
N SER A 725 -39.31 32.16 -39.53
CA SER A 725 -40.01 31.05 -40.20
C SER A 725 -40.20 31.27 -41.71
N SER A 726 -40.21 30.21 -42.54
CA SER A 726 -40.89 30.06 -43.86
C SER A 726 -40.34 28.82 -44.60
N GLU A 727 -41.10 27.79 -44.98
CA GLU A 727 -41.85 27.63 -46.26
C GLU A 727 -40.92 27.39 -47.50
N VAL A 728 -41.16 26.52 -48.51
CA VAL A 728 -42.39 25.82 -48.99
C VAL A 728 -42.10 24.74 -50.08
N GLU A 729 -42.97 23.71 -50.24
CA GLU A 729 -43.30 22.89 -51.46
C GLU A 729 -42.22 22.08 -52.25
N ALA A 730 -42.52 21.02 -53.05
CA ALA A 730 -43.71 20.13 -53.21
C ALA A 730 -43.42 18.88 -54.11
N ALA A 731 -44.39 17.92 -54.10
CA ALA A 731 -44.84 17.02 -55.18
C ALA A 731 -43.96 15.80 -55.62
N GLN A 732 -44.41 14.54 -55.39
CA GLN A 732 -45.17 13.63 -56.33
C GLN A 732 -44.25 12.69 -57.17
N THR A 733 -44.54 11.42 -57.54
CA THR A 733 -45.78 10.58 -57.54
C THR A 733 -45.46 9.08 -57.74
N GLY A 734 -46.28 8.15 -57.17
CA GLY A 734 -46.63 6.78 -57.67
C GLY A 734 -45.54 5.70 -57.87
N THR A 735 -45.82 4.38 -57.94
CA THR A 735 -47.06 3.61 -57.67
C THR A 735 -46.76 2.08 -57.58
N VAL A 736 -47.20 1.44 -56.48
CA VAL A 736 -47.91 0.13 -56.36
C VAL A 736 -47.55 -1.06 -57.29
N PHE A 737 -47.21 -2.23 -56.69
CA PHE A 737 -48.00 -3.48 -56.81
C PHE A 737 -47.68 -4.50 -55.69
N GLU A 738 -48.63 -5.40 -55.40
CA GLU A 738 -48.69 -6.31 -54.23
C GLU A 738 -48.13 -7.72 -54.53
N THR A 739 -47.70 -8.49 -53.50
CA THR A 739 -48.40 -9.70 -52.99
C THR A 739 -47.63 -10.43 -51.86
N ASP A 740 -48.36 -11.25 -51.09
CA ASP A 740 -47.94 -11.98 -49.89
C ASP A 740 -46.79 -13.00 -50.10
N SER A 741 -45.95 -13.19 -49.08
CA SER A 741 -46.03 -14.37 -48.19
C SER A 741 -45.00 -14.32 -47.05
N MET A 742 -45.24 -15.12 -46.01
CA MET A 742 -44.54 -15.06 -44.74
C MET A 742 -43.82 -16.39 -44.47
N GLU A 743 -42.49 -16.37 -44.44
CA GLU A 743 -41.68 -17.44 -43.83
C GLU A 743 -40.37 -16.88 -43.27
N GLY A 744 -39.83 -17.54 -42.25
CA GLY A 744 -38.78 -16.98 -41.39
C GLY A 744 -37.39 -17.00 -42.02
N TYR A 745 -36.47 -16.21 -41.46
CA TYR A 745 -35.05 -16.27 -41.81
C TYR A 745 -34.15 -16.37 -40.58
N GLU A 746 -33.15 -17.22 -40.73
CA GLU A 746 -32.07 -17.46 -39.78
C GLU A 746 -31.02 -16.35 -39.83
N ASP A 747 -30.13 -16.36 -38.85
CA ASP A 747 -29.02 -15.44 -38.69
C ASP A 747 -27.95 -15.71 -39.77
N SER A 748 -27.65 -14.73 -40.63
CA SER A 748 -26.52 -14.81 -41.56
C SER A 748 -25.78 -13.49 -41.68
N SER A 749 -24.48 -13.55 -41.45
CA SER A 749 -23.55 -12.44 -41.50
C SER A 749 -23.03 -12.19 -42.93
N ASP A 750 -23.52 -11.12 -43.57
CA ASP A 750 -22.70 -10.21 -44.38
C ASP A 750 -23.56 -9.01 -44.83
N ASP A 751 -23.07 -7.79 -44.57
CA ASP A 751 -23.40 -6.51 -45.24
C ASP A 751 -22.97 -5.34 -44.33
N SER A 752 -21.65 -5.19 -44.15
CA SER A 752 -21.02 -4.01 -43.53
C SER A 752 -20.17 -3.21 -44.53
N ALA A 753 -20.38 -3.42 -45.82
CA ALA A 753 -19.74 -2.70 -46.90
C ALA A 753 -20.78 -1.87 -47.69
N MET A 754 -20.36 -0.71 -48.19
CA MET A 754 -21.17 0.26 -48.94
C MET A 754 -22.16 1.11 -48.11
N LEU A 755 -21.63 2.01 -47.29
CA LEU A 755 -22.15 3.39 -47.17
C LEU A 755 -21.10 4.32 -46.53
N ASP A 756 -19.92 4.39 -47.16
CA ASP A 756 -18.93 5.43 -46.86
C ASP A 756 -18.56 6.16 -48.16
N LYS A 757 -19.05 7.41 -48.28
CA LYS A 757 -18.65 8.49 -49.20
C LYS A 757 -19.68 9.62 -49.19
N GLN A 758 -19.51 10.56 -48.25
CA GLN A 758 -19.58 12.01 -48.50
C GLN A 758 -19.35 12.76 -47.17
N GLU A 759 -18.09 12.91 -46.79
CA GLU A 759 -17.70 13.92 -45.81
C GLU A 759 -17.67 15.30 -46.47
N MET A 760 -18.10 16.32 -45.74
CA MET A 760 -17.82 17.72 -46.04
C MET A 760 -17.24 18.38 -44.79
N GLU A 761 -16.23 19.22 -44.98
CA GLU A 761 -15.22 19.55 -43.97
C GLU A 761 -15.77 20.26 -42.72
N ASN A 762 -15.32 19.82 -41.55
CA ASN A 762 -15.16 20.67 -40.37
C ASN A 762 -13.87 20.24 -39.64
N HIS A 763 -12.95 21.18 -39.39
CA HIS A 763 -11.66 20.88 -38.79
C HIS A 763 -11.78 20.39 -37.34
N VAL A 764 -11.58 19.08 -37.16
CA VAL A 764 -11.22 18.44 -35.88
C VAL A 764 -9.76 17.99 -35.98
N PRO A 765 -8.92 18.12 -34.94
CA PRO A 765 -7.55 17.62 -34.98
C PRO A 765 -7.52 16.11 -35.24
N ALA A 766 -6.69 15.67 -36.19
CA ALA A 766 -6.61 14.27 -36.58
C ALA A 766 -6.29 13.35 -35.37
N PRO A 767 -6.96 12.19 -35.24
CA PRO A 767 -6.67 11.25 -34.16
C PRO A 767 -5.24 10.73 -34.27
N ARG A 768 -4.54 10.62 -33.13
CA ARG A 768 -3.24 9.96 -33.08
C ARG A 768 -3.45 8.47 -33.36
N ASN A 769 -2.80 7.94 -34.40
CA ASN A 769 -2.82 6.51 -34.68
C ASN A 769 -2.21 5.73 -33.50
N SER A 770 -3.02 4.83 -32.92
CA SER A 770 -2.62 3.90 -31.86
C SER A 770 -1.48 3.01 -32.32
N LYS A 771 -0.53 2.75 -31.40
CA LYS A 771 0.61 1.85 -31.62
C LYS A 771 0.21 0.39 -31.41
N TYR A 772 -0.89 0.17 -30.68
CA TYR A 772 -1.45 -1.14 -30.33
C TYR A 772 -2.93 -1.23 -30.78
N PRO A 773 -3.21 -1.13 -32.09
CA PRO A 773 -4.57 -0.95 -32.59
C PRO A 773 -5.47 -2.16 -32.33
N ALA A 774 -4.92 -3.38 -32.20
CA ALA A 774 -5.70 -4.58 -31.93
C ALA A 774 -6.23 -4.62 -30.48
N GLU A 775 -5.47 -4.08 -29.54
CA GLU A 775 -5.79 -4.01 -28.12
C GLU A 775 -6.68 -2.80 -27.81
N THR A 776 -6.37 -1.63 -28.36
CA THR A 776 -7.14 -0.40 -28.08
C THR A 776 -8.52 -0.41 -28.73
N SER A 777 -8.70 -1.07 -29.87
CA SER A 777 -10.00 -1.17 -30.57
C SER A 777 -11.03 -2.07 -29.86
N GLN A 778 -10.61 -2.87 -28.87
CA GLN A 778 -11.52 -3.69 -28.06
C GLN A 778 -12.29 -2.85 -27.02
N LEU A 779 -11.85 -1.63 -26.73
CA LEU A 779 -12.49 -0.71 -25.80
C LEU A 779 -13.61 0.06 -26.51
N GLN A 780 -14.86 -0.38 -26.33
CA GLN A 780 -16.05 0.29 -26.85
C GLN A 780 -16.87 0.95 -25.73
N VAL A 781 -17.25 2.22 -25.91
CA VAL A 781 -18.22 2.88 -25.03
C VAL A 781 -19.62 2.52 -25.49
N LEU A 782 -20.26 1.64 -24.73
CA LEU A 782 -21.62 1.19 -24.94
C LEU A 782 -22.46 1.55 -23.71
N LEU A 783 -23.54 2.29 -23.91
CA LEU A 783 -24.55 2.48 -22.85
C LEU A 783 -25.08 1.11 -22.42
N PRO A 784 -25.21 0.81 -21.11
CA PRO A 784 -25.71 -0.48 -20.65
C PRO A 784 -27.09 -0.80 -21.21
N LEU A 785 -27.37 -2.06 -21.57
CA LEU A 785 -28.64 -2.47 -22.20
C LEU A 785 -29.89 -2.01 -21.43
N ARG A 786 -29.82 -2.00 -20.10
CA ARG A 786 -30.88 -1.47 -19.22
C ARG A 786 -31.19 0.00 -19.49
N ILE A 787 -30.17 0.83 -19.74
CA ILE A 787 -30.30 2.25 -20.03
C ILE A 787 -30.79 2.46 -21.46
N GLN A 788 -30.24 1.73 -22.44
CA GLN A 788 -30.73 1.76 -23.83
C GLN A 788 -32.24 1.44 -23.90
N ASN A 789 -32.66 0.35 -23.24
CA ASN A 789 -34.06 -0.04 -23.17
C ASN A 789 -34.93 0.98 -22.40
N LEU A 790 -34.41 1.59 -21.32
CA LEU A 790 -35.13 2.63 -20.60
C LEU A 790 -35.37 3.87 -21.48
N ILE A 791 -34.37 4.31 -22.26
CA ILE A 791 -34.49 5.40 -23.23
C ILE A 791 -35.54 5.04 -24.28
N LEU A 792 -35.39 3.90 -24.96
CA LEU A 792 -36.31 3.45 -26.01
C LEU A 792 -37.75 3.28 -25.51
N SER A 793 -37.95 2.69 -24.33
CA SER A 793 -39.28 2.52 -23.72
C SER A 793 -39.94 3.86 -23.37
N ARG A 794 -39.16 4.87 -22.96
CA ARG A 794 -39.67 6.21 -22.66
C ARG A 794 -39.99 6.99 -23.93
N VAL A 795 -39.10 6.96 -24.92
CA VAL A 795 -39.34 7.55 -26.24
C VAL A 795 -40.56 6.89 -26.91
N GLN A 796 -40.71 5.56 -26.82
CA GLN A 796 -41.89 4.86 -27.32
C GLN A 796 -43.18 5.42 -26.70
N ALA A 797 -43.26 5.49 -25.36
CA ALA A 797 -44.45 5.98 -24.67
C ALA A 797 -44.78 7.45 -25.01
N ILE A 798 -43.76 8.31 -25.15
CA ILE A 798 -43.93 9.71 -25.56
C ILE A 798 -44.49 9.80 -26.98
N LEU A 799 -43.96 9.00 -27.91
CA LEU A 799 -44.44 8.95 -29.29
C LEU A 799 -45.86 8.38 -29.39
N GLU A 800 -46.22 7.35 -28.61
CA GLU A 800 -47.59 6.78 -28.62
C GLU A 800 -48.64 7.79 -28.12
N VAL A 801 -48.30 8.59 -27.09
CA VAL A 801 -49.11 9.74 -26.65
C VAL A 801 -49.20 10.81 -27.73
N THR A 802 -48.09 11.12 -28.38
CA THR A 802 -48.03 12.14 -29.45
C THR A 802 -48.91 11.75 -30.64
N CYS A 803 -48.81 10.51 -31.12
CA CYS A 803 -49.63 9.97 -32.20
C CYS A 803 -51.13 9.95 -31.84
N PHE A 804 -51.47 9.61 -30.59
CA PHE A 804 -52.86 9.58 -30.13
C PHE A 804 -53.50 10.97 -30.06
N GLU A 805 -52.83 11.96 -29.49
CA GLU A 805 -53.35 13.33 -29.43
C GLU A 805 -53.42 13.97 -30.83
N PHE A 806 -52.42 13.75 -31.68
CA PHE A 806 -52.49 14.16 -33.10
C PHE A 806 -53.69 13.53 -33.83
N ALA A 807 -53.91 12.22 -33.68
CA ALA A 807 -55.03 11.54 -34.32
C ALA A 807 -56.39 11.99 -33.77
N LYS A 808 -56.47 12.31 -32.47
CA LYS A 808 -57.67 12.86 -31.81
C LYS A 808 -58.05 14.23 -32.36
N GLU A 809 -57.07 15.08 -32.67
CA GLU A 809 -57.32 16.41 -33.24
C GLU A 809 -57.52 16.39 -34.76
N LYS A 810 -56.64 15.72 -35.50
CA LYS A 810 -56.54 15.81 -36.97
C LYS A 810 -57.13 14.63 -37.73
N MET A 811 -57.20 13.43 -37.13
CA MET A 811 -57.58 12.19 -37.82
C MET A 811 -58.55 11.28 -37.00
N PRO A 812 -59.62 11.81 -36.38
CA PRO A 812 -60.41 11.09 -35.36
C PRO A 812 -61.05 9.79 -35.86
N LYS A 813 -61.33 9.70 -37.17
CA LYS A 813 -61.80 8.48 -37.84
C LYS A 813 -60.87 7.27 -37.64
N ILE A 814 -59.58 7.45 -37.36
CA ILE A 814 -58.67 6.34 -37.04
C ILE A 814 -59.06 5.73 -35.68
N LEU A 815 -59.27 6.58 -34.66
CA LEU A 815 -59.64 6.17 -33.31
C LEU A 815 -61.01 5.46 -33.27
N GLU A 816 -61.99 5.98 -34.03
CA GLU A 816 -63.33 5.38 -34.16
C GLU A 816 -63.26 3.97 -34.77
N ASN A 817 -62.58 3.84 -35.91
CA ASN A 817 -62.48 2.56 -36.64
C ASN A 817 -61.64 1.52 -35.90
N ARG A 818 -60.56 1.92 -35.22
CA ARG A 818 -59.70 1.02 -34.44
C ARG A 818 -60.17 0.81 -32.99
N LYS A 819 -61.16 1.58 -32.53
CA LYS A 819 -61.69 1.60 -31.16
C LYS A 819 -60.61 1.90 -30.09
N TRP A 820 -59.55 2.62 -30.47
CA TRP A 820 -58.47 3.02 -29.55
C TRP A 820 -58.95 4.13 -28.62
N ARG A 821 -59.00 3.86 -27.31
CA ARG A 821 -59.51 4.79 -26.28
C ARG A 821 -58.44 5.44 -25.41
N CYS A 822 -57.19 5.00 -25.53
CA CYS A 822 -56.04 5.55 -24.82
C CYS A 822 -54.79 5.45 -25.70
N PRO A 823 -53.74 6.26 -25.43
CA PRO A 823 -52.48 6.21 -26.17
C PRO A 823 -51.89 4.80 -26.34
N THR A 824 -51.84 4.04 -25.24
CA THR A 824 -51.26 2.69 -25.19
C THR A 824 -52.07 1.62 -25.93
N ALA A 825 -53.26 1.95 -26.46
CA ALA A 825 -54.02 1.03 -27.30
C ALA A 825 -53.51 0.99 -28.76
N GLY A 826 -52.80 2.03 -29.20
CA GLY A 826 -52.12 2.08 -30.49
C GLY A 826 -50.61 1.96 -30.31
N GLU A 827 -50.06 0.80 -30.64
CA GLU A 827 -48.60 0.60 -30.68
C GLU A 827 -47.97 1.40 -31.84
N LEU A 828 -46.72 1.86 -31.71
CA LEU A 828 -46.09 2.71 -32.76
C LEU A 828 -46.12 2.13 -34.18
N ASN A 829 -45.88 0.82 -34.34
CA ASN A 829 -45.96 0.14 -35.64
C ASN A 829 -47.38 0.16 -36.22
N LEU A 830 -48.41 0.13 -35.36
CA LEU A 830 -49.81 0.24 -35.78
C LEU A 830 -50.17 1.69 -36.13
N TRP A 831 -49.65 2.68 -35.39
CA TRP A 831 -49.78 4.10 -35.73
C TRP A 831 -49.17 4.42 -37.10
N VAL A 832 -47.91 4.02 -37.31
CA VAL A 832 -47.22 4.13 -38.60
C VAL A 832 -48.03 3.47 -39.71
N GLY A 833 -48.58 2.27 -39.46
CA GLY A 833 -49.44 1.57 -40.42
C GLY A 833 -50.73 2.33 -40.78
N GLU A 834 -51.40 2.97 -39.82
CA GLU A 834 -52.63 3.73 -40.09
C GLU A 834 -52.38 5.12 -40.71
N PHE A 835 -51.25 5.76 -40.41
CA PHE A 835 -50.80 6.97 -41.09
C PHE A 835 -50.36 6.68 -42.53
N ASN A 836 -49.58 5.62 -42.78
CA ASN A 836 -49.20 5.22 -44.14
C ASN A 836 -50.39 4.89 -45.03
N LYS A 837 -51.40 4.16 -44.53
CA LYS A 837 -52.66 3.89 -45.26
C LYS A 837 -53.43 5.15 -45.66
N ARG A 838 -53.14 6.29 -45.01
CA ARG A 838 -53.81 7.58 -45.22
C ARG A 838 -52.79 8.68 -45.49
N ILE A 839 -51.65 8.35 -46.11
CA ILE A 839 -50.49 9.25 -46.21
C ILE A 839 -50.85 10.62 -46.84
N VAL A 840 -51.75 10.65 -47.82
CA VAL A 840 -52.26 11.91 -48.42
C VAL A 840 -53.00 12.77 -47.38
N SER A 841 -53.84 12.15 -46.55
CA SER A 841 -54.53 12.86 -45.46
C SER A 841 -53.62 13.19 -44.29
N PHE A 842 -52.57 12.39 -44.05
CA PHE A 842 -51.55 12.67 -43.03
C PHE A 842 -50.72 13.89 -43.43
N ASN A 843 -50.17 13.90 -44.65
CA ASN A 843 -49.37 15.00 -45.20
C ASN A 843 -50.14 16.33 -45.20
N ASN A 844 -51.45 16.32 -45.48
CA ASN A 844 -52.29 17.53 -45.42
C ASN A 844 -52.54 18.07 -44.00
N ASN A 845 -52.08 17.37 -42.94
CA ASN A 845 -52.28 17.75 -41.53
C ASN A 845 -50.97 17.95 -40.75
N VAL A 846 -49.81 17.82 -41.40
CA VAL A 846 -48.48 17.97 -40.78
C VAL A 846 -47.63 18.97 -41.55
N ASN A 847 -46.74 19.66 -40.83
CA ASN A 847 -45.68 20.45 -41.44
C ASN A 847 -44.37 19.65 -41.34
N ILE A 848 -43.69 19.43 -42.47
CA ILE A 848 -42.41 18.71 -42.51
C ILE A 848 -41.28 19.72 -42.28
N PRO A 849 -40.51 19.64 -41.19
CA PRO A 849 -39.36 20.52 -40.97
C PRO A 849 -38.20 20.15 -41.91
N GLU A 850 -37.38 21.13 -42.28
CA GLU A 850 -36.17 20.90 -43.07
C GLU A 850 -35.25 19.86 -42.39
N GLY A 851 -34.69 18.95 -43.20
CA GLY A 851 -33.80 17.88 -42.74
C GLY A 851 -34.47 16.59 -42.27
N TYR A 852 -35.81 16.50 -42.23
CA TYR A 852 -36.53 15.31 -41.78
C TYR A 852 -37.43 14.69 -42.86
N GLU A 853 -37.37 13.37 -43.02
CA GLU A 853 -38.24 12.61 -43.92
C GLU A 853 -39.25 11.79 -43.12
N ILE A 854 -40.54 11.87 -43.50
CA ILE A 854 -41.62 11.07 -42.86
C ILE A 854 -41.28 9.58 -42.91
N SER A 855 -40.74 9.08 -44.04
CA SER A 855 -40.35 7.67 -44.20
C SER A 855 -39.33 7.21 -43.15
N LYS A 856 -38.24 7.98 -42.97
CA LYS A 856 -37.20 7.70 -41.97
C LYS A 856 -37.73 7.80 -40.54
N CYS A 857 -38.58 8.79 -40.26
CA CYS A 857 -39.23 8.96 -38.95
C CYS A 857 -40.17 7.77 -38.61
N PHE A 858 -40.94 7.29 -39.58
CA PHE A 858 -41.83 6.12 -39.43
C PHE A 858 -41.07 4.80 -39.31
N GLN A 859 -39.98 4.63 -40.06
CA GLN A 859 -39.08 3.49 -39.92
C GLN A 859 -38.44 3.48 -38.51
N ALA A 860 -37.93 4.62 -38.05
CA ALA A 860 -37.37 4.77 -36.71
C ALA A 860 -38.40 4.50 -35.61
N ALA A 861 -39.63 5.00 -35.71
CA ALA A 861 -40.69 4.70 -34.75
C ALA A 861 -41.02 3.20 -34.67
N THR A 862 -41.00 2.51 -35.81
CA THR A 862 -41.17 1.05 -35.89
C THR A 862 -39.99 0.32 -35.24
N HIS A 863 -38.76 0.76 -35.52
CA HIS A 863 -37.53 0.22 -34.94
C HIS A 863 -37.45 0.46 -33.42
N ILE A 864 -37.82 1.64 -32.92
CA ILE A 864 -37.85 1.97 -31.48
C ILE A 864 -38.74 0.98 -30.72
N ARG A 865 -39.96 0.74 -31.23
CA ARG A 865 -40.87 -0.27 -30.66
C ARG A 865 -40.28 -1.68 -30.74
N HIS A 866 -39.64 -2.05 -31.85
CA HIS A 866 -38.98 -3.35 -31.96
C HIS A 866 -37.86 -3.50 -30.91
N PHE A 867 -36.96 -2.52 -30.78
CA PHE A 867 -35.82 -2.60 -29.86
C PHE A 867 -36.23 -2.49 -28.38
N ALA A 868 -37.25 -1.71 -28.03
CA ALA A 868 -37.81 -1.65 -26.68
C ALA A 868 -38.42 -3.00 -26.25
N VAL A 869 -39.14 -3.68 -27.15
CA VAL A 869 -39.77 -4.98 -26.89
C VAL A 869 -38.74 -6.12 -26.87
N HIS A 870 -37.87 -6.21 -27.88
CA HIS A 870 -36.94 -7.33 -28.05
C HIS A 870 -35.59 -7.15 -27.33
N ARG A 871 -35.33 -5.98 -26.73
CA ARG A 871 -34.19 -5.71 -25.82
C ARG A 871 -32.83 -6.11 -26.41
N ARG A 872 -32.60 -5.81 -27.69
CA ARG A 872 -31.30 -6.02 -28.35
C ARG A 872 -30.37 -4.84 -28.06
N HIS A 873 -29.06 -5.11 -28.04
CA HIS A 873 -28.05 -4.06 -27.94
C HIS A 873 -28.04 -3.21 -29.22
N LEU A 874 -27.88 -1.90 -29.06
CA LEU A 874 -27.61 -0.94 -30.12
C LEU A 874 -26.23 -0.32 -29.92
N SER A 875 -25.59 0.05 -31.03
CA SER A 875 -24.46 0.98 -31.00
C SER A 875 -24.96 2.38 -30.63
N THR A 876 -24.09 3.17 -30.01
CA THR A 876 -24.39 4.56 -29.62
C THR A 876 -24.87 5.40 -30.81
N ALA A 877 -24.24 5.24 -31.98
CA ALA A 877 -24.62 5.92 -33.22
C ALA A 877 -26.01 5.50 -33.74
N HIS A 878 -26.36 4.21 -33.67
CA HIS A 878 -27.69 3.74 -34.07
C HIS A 878 -28.77 4.23 -33.09
N LEU A 879 -28.50 4.22 -31.79
CA LEU A 879 -29.42 4.76 -30.78
C LEU A 879 -29.65 6.28 -30.97
N GLN A 880 -28.57 7.05 -31.20
CA GLN A 880 -28.64 8.48 -31.56
C GLN A 880 -29.51 8.70 -32.81
N SER A 881 -29.33 7.90 -33.86
CA SER A 881 -30.12 8.00 -35.09
C SER A 881 -31.61 7.74 -34.85
N LEU A 882 -31.96 6.72 -34.07
CA LEU A 882 -33.36 6.45 -33.71
C LEU A 882 -33.99 7.62 -32.94
N VAL A 883 -33.27 8.18 -31.97
CA VAL A 883 -33.77 9.30 -31.15
C VAL A 883 -33.91 10.58 -31.96
N ASN A 884 -32.95 10.92 -32.83
CA ASN A 884 -33.06 12.07 -33.73
C ASN A 884 -34.29 11.96 -34.66
N ASN A 885 -34.58 10.77 -35.18
CA ASN A 885 -35.76 10.54 -36.01
C ASN A 885 -37.06 10.55 -35.18
N ALA A 886 -37.02 10.22 -33.89
CA ALA A 886 -38.16 10.40 -32.97
C ALA A 886 -38.45 11.88 -32.68
N GLU A 887 -37.42 12.71 -32.47
CA GLU A 887 -37.55 14.17 -32.39
C GLU A 887 -38.14 14.74 -33.69
N GLY A 888 -37.68 14.25 -34.84
CA GLY A 888 -38.26 14.55 -36.15
C GLY A 888 -39.76 14.24 -36.21
N LEU A 889 -40.18 13.07 -35.73
CA LEU A 889 -41.58 12.70 -35.67
C LEU A 889 -42.40 13.62 -34.73
N CYS A 890 -41.86 14.01 -33.57
CA CYS A 890 -42.52 14.99 -32.69
C CYS A 890 -42.67 16.37 -33.35
N LYS A 891 -41.67 16.81 -34.13
CA LYS A 891 -41.72 18.06 -34.90
C LYS A 891 -42.78 17.99 -36.01
N ILE A 892 -42.83 16.90 -36.77
CA ILE A 892 -43.83 16.65 -37.82
C ILE A 892 -45.26 16.62 -37.25
N LEU A 893 -45.46 15.97 -36.11
CA LEU A 893 -46.76 15.91 -35.41
C LEU A 893 -47.12 17.19 -34.62
N GLY A 894 -46.25 18.21 -34.63
CA GLY A 894 -46.50 19.53 -34.03
C GLY A 894 -46.46 19.58 -32.50
N ASN A 895 -45.87 18.59 -31.83
CA ASN A 895 -45.89 18.49 -30.36
C ASN A 895 -44.55 18.92 -29.72
N SER A 896 -44.45 20.20 -29.38
CA SER A 896 -43.27 20.80 -28.75
C SER A 896 -42.99 20.29 -27.33
N GLN A 897 -44.02 19.87 -26.58
CA GLN A 897 -43.85 19.32 -25.24
C GLN A 897 -43.22 17.91 -25.29
N ALA A 898 -43.66 17.07 -26.22
CA ALA A 898 -43.08 15.76 -26.45
C ALA A 898 -41.62 15.86 -26.96
N LEU A 899 -41.36 16.81 -27.87
CA LEU A 899 -40.00 17.10 -28.35
C LEU A 899 -39.05 17.43 -27.19
N ALA A 900 -39.40 18.43 -26.36
CA ALA A 900 -38.56 18.86 -25.25
C ALA A 900 -38.31 17.73 -24.21
N GLN A 901 -39.23 16.77 -24.07
CA GLN A 901 -39.02 15.59 -23.23
C GLN A 901 -38.01 14.60 -23.83
N ILE A 902 -38.05 14.38 -25.14
CA ILE A 902 -37.08 13.50 -25.83
C ILE A 902 -35.69 14.16 -25.85
N GLU A 903 -35.59 15.44 -26.19
CA GLU A 903 -34.34 16.22 -26.17
C GLU A 903 -33.70 16.20 -24.77
N LEU A 904 -34.49 16.33 -23.69
CA LEU A 904 -34.00 16.24 -22.31
C LEU A 904 -33.48 14.84 -21.96
N ILE A 905 -34.22 13.78 -22.31
CA ILE A 905 -33.79 12.39 -22.08
C ILE A 905 -32.48 12.10 -22.83
N TRP A 906 -32.37 12.58 -24.07
CA TRP A 906 -31.18 12.37 -24.88
C TRP A 906 -29.99 13.19 -24.40
N GLY A 907 -30.17 14.47 -24.06
CA GLY A 907 -29.10 15.34 -23.58
C GLY A 907 -28.37 14.78 -22.36
N TYR A 908 -29.10 14.18 -21.40
CA TYR A 908 -28.48 13.49 -20.27
C TYR A 908 -27.71 12.23 -20.69
N ALA A 909 -28.24 11.42 -21.60
CA ALA A 909 -27.57 10.22 -22.10
C ALA A 909 -26.30 10.57 -22.90
N GLN A 910 -26.36 11.62 -23.73
CA GLN A 910 -25.26 12.10 -24.56
C GLN A 910 -24.15 12.70 -23.71
N ALA A 911 -24.46 13.54 -22.72
CA ALA A 911 -23.46 14.10 -21.80
C ALA A 911 -22.66 13.00 -21.06
N GLN A 912 -23.35 11.98 -20.54
CA GLN A 912 -22.71 10.83 -19.90
C GLN A 912 -21.92 9.95 -20.87
N THR A 913 -22.36 9.84 -22.12
CA THR A 913 -21.62 9.10 -23.15
C THR A 913 -20.32 9.81 -23.53
N SER A 914 -20.34 11.15 -23.67
CA SER A 914 -19.15 11.96 -23.93
C SER A 914 -18.13 11.89 -22.79
N GLU A 915 -18.60 11.89 -21.53
CA GLU A 915 -17.75 11.69 -20.35
C GLU A 915 -17.06 10.30 -20.38
N LEU A 916 -17.78 9.25 -20.77
CA LEU A 916 -17.24 7.89 -20.91
C LEU A 916 -16.24 7.75 -22.08
N GLU A 917 -16.44 8.43 -23.22
CA GLU A 917 -15.46 8.45 -24.31
C GLU A 917 -14.18 9.23 -23.92
N SER A 918 -14.32 10.32 -23.17
CA SER A 918 -13.15 11.00 -22.58
C SER A 918 -12.37 10.07 -21.65
N PHE A 919 -13.07 9.33 -20.78
CA PHE A 919 -12.44 8.38 -19.86
C PHE A 919 -11.80 7.17 -20.56
N LYS A 920 -12.42 6.69 -21.66
CA LYS A 920 -11.79 5.67 -22.52
C LYS A 920 -10.49 6.17 -23.12
N GLN A 921 -10.41 7.43 -23.55
CA GLN A 921 -9.18 7.99 -24.12
C GLN A 921 -8.04 8.01 -23.09
N ASP A 922 -8.34 8.33 -21.82
CA ASP A 922 -7.36 8.24 -20.72
C ASP A 922 -6.91 6.80 -20.47
N ILE A 923 -7.84 5.83 -20.45
CA ILE A 923 -7.53 4.40 -20.32
C ILE A 923 -6.65 3.90 -21.48
N VAL A 924 -6.93 4.32 -22.72
CA VAL A 924 -6.12 3.95 -23.89
C VAL A 924 -4.67 4.41 -23.72
N VAL A 925 -4.45 5.65 -23.26
CA VAL A 925 -3.10 6.18 -23.01
C VAL A 925 -2.39 5.42 -21.88
N GLU A 926 -3.09 5.08 -20.79
CA GLU A 926 -2.52 4.28 -19.69
C GLU A 926 -2.19 2.83 -20.13
N LEU A 927 -3.05 2.24 -20.97
CA LEU A 927 -2.86 0.90 -21.53
C LEU A 927 -1.68 0.85 -22.50
N GLU A 928 -1.59 1.78 -23.46
CA GLU A 928 -0.44 1.86 -24.39
C GLU A 928 0.88 2.05 -23.64
N SER A 929 0.90 2.94 -22.63
CA SER A 929 2.08 3.12 -21.77
C SER A 929 2.47 1.84 -21.01
N SER A 930 1.47 1.07 -20.55
CA SER A 930 1.70 -0.19 -19.84
C SER A 930 2.19 -1.30 -20.77
N LEU A 931 1.72 -1.33 -22.02
CA LEU A 931 2.17 -2.28 -23.05
C LEU A 931 3.61 -1.98 -23.50
N ASP A 932 3.98 -0.71 -23.62
CA ASP A 932 5.36 -0.29 -23.89
C ASP A 932 6.32 -0.68 -22.74
N ASP A 933 5.92 -0.46 -21.48
CA ASP A 933 6.70 -0.91 -20.30
C ASP A 933 6.88 -2.45 -20.27
N ILE A 934 5.85 -3.22 -20.67
CA ILE A 934 5.92 -4.68 -20.76
C ILE A 934 6.85 -5.11 -21.91
N ALA A 935 6.80 -4.44 -23.06
CA ALA A 935 7.68 -4.74 -24.19
C ALA A 935 9.15 -4.48 -23.84
N ALA A 936 9.44 -3.36 -23.16
CA ALA A 936 10.79 -3.04 -22.70
C ALA A 936 11.33 -4.09 -21.70
N ARG A 937 10.52 -4.52 -20.73
CA ARG A 937 10.90 -5.56 -19.75
C ARG A 937 11.09 -6.93 -20.37
N ARG A 938 10.34 -7.28 -21.43
CA ARG A 938 10.58 -8.53 -22.19
C ARG A 938 11.95 -8.51 -22.86
N ALA A 939 12.28 -7.44 -23.58
CA ALA A 939 13.59 -7.29 -24.21
C ALA A 939 14.76 -7.33 -23.20
N GLU A 940 14.59 -6.78 -22.00
CA GLU A 940 15.58 -6.90 -20.92
C GLU A 940 15.74 -8.35 -20.43
N LEU A 941 14.64 -9.07 -20.24
CA LEU A 941 14.66 -10.49 -19.86
C LEU A 941 15.30 -11.36 -20.95
N ASP A 942 14.98 -11.14 -22.22
CA ASP A 942 15.55 -11.88 -23.36
C ASP A 942 17.08 -11.67 -23.43
N LEU A 943 17.57 -10.45 -23.18
CA LEU A 943 19.00 -10.15 -23.08
C LEU A 943 19.68 -10.82 -21.88
N LEU A 944 19.00 -10.87 -20.73
CA LEU A 944 19.50 -11.55 -19.53
C LEU A 944 19.52 -13.08 -19.70
N GLU A 945 18.53 -13.65 -20.37
CA GLU A 945 18.49 -15.07 -20.73
C GLU A 945 19.61 -15.42 -21.70
N ALA A 946 19.74 -14.71 -22.82
CA ALA A 946 20.83 -14.88 -23.78
C ALA A 946 22.21 -14.75 -23.13
N GLY A 947 22.41 -13.74 -22.26
CA GLY A 947 23.64 -13.55 -21.50
C GLY A 947 23.91 -14.67 -20.47
N SER A 948 22.86 -15.29 -19.92
CA SER A 948 22.98 -16.42 -18.99
C SER A 948 23.31 -17.72 -19.71
N ILE A 949 22.67 -17.97 -20.87
CA ILE A 949 22.97 -19.09 -21.76
C ILE A 949 24.40 -19.00 -22.29
N SER A 950 24.85 -17.81 -22.72
CA SER A 950 26.23 -17.57 -23.16
C SER A 950 27.23 -17.86 -22.03
N LYS A 951 27.01 -17.33 -20.82
CA LYS A 951 27.87 -17.63 -19.65
C LYS A 951 27.91 -19.12 -19.28
N ALA A 952 26.82 -19.85 -19.49
CA ALA A 952 26.79 -21.30 -19.28
C ALA A 952 27.67 -22.04 -20.30
N HIS A 953 27.59 -21.67 -21.59
CA HIS A 953 28.46 -22.20 -22.64
C HIS A 953 29.94 -21.85 -22.39
N ASP A 954 30.25 -20.58 -22.08
CA ASP A 954 31.62 -20.14 -21.77
C ASP A 954 32.25 -20.88 -20.57
N LYS A 955 31.42 -21.28 -19.61
CA LYS A 955 31.87 -22.04 -18.45
C LYS A 955 32.10 -23.51 -18.81
N LEU A 956 31.21 -24.09 -19.63
CA LEU A 956 31.37 -25.46 -20.13
C LEU A 956 32.62 -25.58 -21.02
N ASN A 957 32.82 -24.65 -21.95
CA ASN A 957 33.99 -24.59 -22.83
C ASN A 957 35.29 -24.48 -22.02
N ARG A 958 35.36 -23.59 -21.02
CA ARG A 958 36.53 -23.51 -20.13
C ARG A 958 36.82 -24.81 -19.36
N HIS A 959 35.81 -25.58 -18.99
CA HIS A 959 36.01 -26.89 -18.38
C HIS A 959 36.46 -27.95 -19.41
N HIS A 960 36.00 -27.85 -20.66
CA HIS A 960 36.44 -28.69 -21.76
C HIS A 960 37.90 -28.42 -22.15
N ASP A 961 38.31 -27.15 -22.21
CA ASP A 961 39.68 -26.74 -22.51
C ASP A 961 40.63 -27.20 -21.40
N LEU A 962 40.29 -26.98 -20.12
CA LEU A 962 41.06 -27.46 -18.98
C LEU A 962 41.17 -29.00 -18.92
N ALA A 963 40.13 -29.72 -19.36
CA ALA A 963 40.17 -31.18 -19.46
C ALA A 963 41.07 -31.64 -20.61
N SER A 964 41.03 -30.95 -21.76
CA SER A 964 41.93 -31.20 -22.90
C SER A 964 43.39 -30.95 -22.53
N ASP A 965 43.72 -29.79 -21.92
CA ASP A 965 45.08 -29.43 -21.50
C ASP A 965 45.69 -30.46 -20.54
N GLU A 966 44.88 -31.00 -19.62
CA GLU A 966 45.35 -31.99 -18.64
C GLU A 966 45.47 -33.39 -19.27
N LEU A 967 44.57 -33.76 -20.20
CA LEU A 967 44.73 -34.97 -21.00
C LEU A 967 45.99 -34.91 -21.86
N GLU A 968 46.24 -33.76 -22.50
CA GLU A 968 47.41 -33.52 -23.34
C GLU A 968 48.70 -33.62 -22.53
N LYS A 969 48.77 -33.03 -21.33
CA LYS A 969 49.92 -33.23 -20.41
C LYS A 969 50.14 -34.69 -20.02
N ILE A 970 49.08 -35.44 -19.74
CA ILE A 970 49.18 -36.86 -19.38
C ILE A 970 49.67 -37.69 -20.58
N LEU A 971 49.18 -37.39 -21.79
CA LEU A 971 49.57 -38.08 -23.03
C LEU A 971 50.99 -37.70 -23.51
N LEU A 972 51.43 -36.47 -23.24
CA LEU A 972 52.78 -35.98 -23.52
C LEU A 972 53.79 -36.27 -22.40
N ASP A 973 53.36 -36.80 -21.24
CA ASP A 973 54.29 -37.17 -20.18
C ASP A 973 55.26 -38.24 -20.66
N ARG A 974 56.52 -38.09 -20.27
CA ARG A 974 57.62 -38.92 -20.75
C ARG A 974 57.39 -40.40 -20.42
N HIS A 975 56.71 -40.73 -19.33
CA HIS A 975 56.42 -42.12 -18.98
C HIS A 975 55.33 -42.72 -19.89
N MET A 976 54.29 -41.97 -20.23
CA MET A 976 53.24 -42.41 -21.18
C MET A 976 53.77 -42.49 -22.62
N VAL A 977 54.61 -41.53 -23.03
CA VAL A 977 55.30 -41.55 -24.32
C VAL A 977 56.27 -42.73 -24.41
N LEU A 978 56.98 -43.09 -23.34
CA LEU A 978 57.86 -44.27 -23.30
C LEU A 978 57.09 -45.59 -23.26
N ILE A 979 55.92 -45.65 -22.62
CA ILE A 979 55.00 -46.80 -22.70
C ILE A 979 54.52 -46.96 -24.15
N ALA A 980 54.02 -45.89 -24.77
CA ALA A 980 53.53 -45.90 -26.15
C ALA A 980 54.65 -46.19 -27.18
N ALA A 981 55.89 -45.83 -26.88
CA ALA A 981 57.08 -46.14 -27.67
C ALA A 981 57.74 -47.50 -27.31
N GLY A 982 57.15 -48.28 -26.39
CA GLY A 982 57.63 -49.63 -26.02
C GLY A 982 58.99 -49.68 -25.32
N LYS A 983 59.36 -48.63 -24.56
CA LYS A 983 60.70 -48.47 -23.95
C LYS A 983 60.66 -48.08 -22.46
N VAL A 984 60.18 -48.98 -21.62
CA VAL A 984 60.45 -48.95 -20.17
C VAL A 984 61.09 -50.28 -19.80
N GLU A 985 62.39 -50.27 -19.50
CA GLU A 985 63.14 -51.44 -19.05
C GLU A 985 62.82 -51.69 -17.56
N ALA A 986 62.62 -52.96 -17.21
CA ALA A 986 62.26 -53.38 -15.85
C ALA A 986 63.50 -53.85 -15.08
N GLU A 987 63.71 -53.32 -13.87
CA GLU A 987 64.61 -53.95 -12.90
C GLU A 987 63.87 -55.05 -12.13
N LYS A 988 64.34 -56.28 -12.27
CA LYS A 988 64.02 -57.44 -11.44
C LYS A 988 65.32 -58.16 -11.09
N GLU A 989 65.61 -58.31 -9.81
CA GLU A 989 66.19 -59.53 -9.23
C GLU A 989 64.95 -60.35 -8.82
N GLY A 990 64.71 -61.61 -9.21
CA GLY A 990 65.57 -62.79 -9.16
C GLY A 990 64.97 -63.72 -8.07
N ASP A 991 64.62 -64.98 -8.28
CA ASP A 991 64.79 -65.90 -9.41
C ASP A 991 63.71 -67.00 -9.39
N GLN A 992 63.45 -67.64 -10.55
CA GLN A 992 63.06 -69.06 -10.79
C GLN A 992 61.86 -69.67 -10.00
N GLU A 993 60.97 -70.52 -10.51
CA GLU A 993 60.70 -71.22 -11.79
C GLU A 993 59.23 -71.75 -11.68
N ASP A 994 58.45 -72.17 -12.69
CA ASP A 994 58.74 -72.51 -14.10
C ASP A 994 57.49 -72.38 -15.03
N GLU A 995 57.52 -73.05 -16.20
CA GLU A 995 56.49 -73.27 -17.26
C GLU A 995 55.03 -73.57 -16.80
N SER A 996 53.93 -73.23 -17.51
CA SER A 996 53.70 -73.32 -18.96
C SER A 996 52.42 -72.61 -19.45
N ASP A 997 52.53 -71.99 -20.62
CA ASP A 997 51.57 -71.66 -21.68
C ASP A 997 50.04 -71.47 -21.52
N THR A 998 49.59 -70.43 -22.23
CA THR A 998 48.31 -70.23 -22.96
C THR A 998 46.98 -69.82 -22.27
N ASN A 999 46.47 -68.70 -22.80
CA ASN A 999 45.05 -68.35 -23.07
C ASN A 999 44.09 -67.95 -21.93
N LEU A 1000 43.90 -66.62 -21.82
CA LEU A 1000 42.62 -65.87 -21.69
C LEU A 1000 41.35 -66.62 -21.22
N PRO A 1001 40.79 -66.17 -20.09
CA PRO A 1001 39.34 -66.02 -19.87
C PRO A 1001 38.98 -64.53 -19.63
N GLU A 1002 37.80 -63.99 -19.93
CA GLU A 1002 36.40 -64.42 -19.75
C GLU A 1002 35.89 -64.46 -18.29
N GLU A 1003 35.07 -63.43 -17.97
CA GLU A 1003 33.81 -63.47 -17.21
C GLU A 1003 33.71 -63.85 -15.71
N MET A 1004 32.51 -63.52 -15.19
CA MET A 1004 31.84 -63.95 -13.95
C MET A 1004 32.24 -63.29 -12.61
N ASP A 1005 31.55 -62.20 -12.31
CA ASP A 1005 30.44 -62.08 -11.33
C ASP A 1005 30.26 -63.12 -10.19
N ASP A 1006 29.47 -62.69 -9.19
CA ASP A 1006 28.91 -63.39 -8.03
C ASP A 1006 29.75 -63.58 -6.73
N GLN A 1007 29.55 -62.61 -5.82
CA GLN A 1007 28.97 -62.82 -4.46
C GLN A 1007 29.83 -63.53 -3.34
N PRO A 1008 29.50 -63.34 -2.04
CA PRO A 1008 30.45 -62.77 -1.07
C PRO A 1008 30.81 -63.68 0.14
N PRO A 1009 31.83 -63.30 0.94
CA PRO A 1009 31.77 -63.54 2.40
C PRO A 1009 32.49 -62.52 3.33
N GLU A 1010 32.37 -62.77 4.64
CA GLU A 1010 32.80 -61.97 5.80
C GLU A 1010 34.24 -62.21 6.33
N GLU A 1011 34.63 -61.33 7.28
CA GLU A 1011 35.63 -61.46 8.37
C GLU A 1011 37.16 -61.55 8.11
N ALA A 1012 37.89 -60.58 8.67
CA ALA A 1012 39.18 -60.79 9.35
C ALA A 1012 39.49 -59.69 10.40
N LYS A 1013 40.17 -60.05 11.51
CA LYS A 1013 40.46 -59.16 12.66
C LYS A 1013 41.92 -58.69 12.72
N VAL A 1014 42.09 -57.40 13.02
CA VAL A 1014 42.88 -56.78 14.12
C VAL A 1014 44.17 -57.48 14.63
N GLU A 1015 45.31 -56.75 14.59
CA GLU A 1015 46.34 -56.47 15.64
C GLU A 1015 47.68 -56.08 14.96
N GLN A 1016 48.61 -55.25 15.45
CA GLN A 1016 48.65 -54.16 16.46
C GLN A 1016 49.96 -53.36 16.21
N PHE A 1017 49.99 -52.02 16.39
CA PHE A 1017 51.24 -51.31 16.75
C PHE A 1017 50.97 -49.97 17.46
N GLN A 1018 51.83 -49.59 18.43
CA GLN A 1018 51.61 -48.46 19.34
C GLN A 1018 52.24 -47.12 18.88
N PRO A 1019 51.70 -45.96 19.32
CA PRO A 1019 52.20 -44.63 18.94
C PRO A 1019 53.15 -43.98 19.98
N ALA A 1020 54.03 -43.09 19.49
CA ALA A 1020 54.90 -42.23 20.31
C ALA A 1020 54.23 -40.87 20.68
N PRO A 1021 54.68 -40.18 21.75
CA PRO A 1021 53.85 -39.21 22.47
C PRO A 1021 53.99 -37.74 22.00
N GLY A 1022 52.90 -36.98 22.09
CA GLY A 1022 52.93 -35.52 21.88
C GLY A 1022 51.58 -34.79 21.91
N ARG A 1023 50.46 -35.48 21.61
CA ARG A 1023 49.12 -34.84 21.52
C ARG A 1023 48.36 -34.71 22.84
N LEU A 1024 48.75 -35.44 23.90
CA LEU A 1024 47.96 -35.53 25.13
C LEU A 1024 47.92 -34.21 25.93
N HIS A 1025 49.03 -33.47 25.97
CA HIS A 1025 49.15 -32.25 26.77
C HIS A 1025 48.30 -31.08 26.23
N ILE A 1026 48.14 -30.98 24.90
CA ILE A 1026 47.31 -29.96 24.24
C ILE A 1026 45.82 -30.28 24.41
N LEU A 1027 45.46 -31.57 24.36
CA LEU A 1027 44.08 -32.02 24.63
C LEU A 1027 43.68 -31.75 26.07
N GLN A 1028 44.48 -32.14 27.06
CA GLN A 1028 44.19 -31.88 28.49
C GLN A 1028 43.98 -30.39 28.80
N GLN A 1029 44.77 -29.50 28.18
CA GLN A 1029 44.65 -28.06 28.40
C GLN A 1029 43.35 -27.47 27.82
N ARG A 1030 42.92 -27.95 26.64
CA ARG A 1030 41.62 -27.59 26.04
C ARG A 1030 40.45 -28.17 26.83
N THR A 1031 40.54 -29.42 27.29
CA THR A 1031 39.49 -30.05 28.11
C THR A 1031 39.31 -29.32 29.45
N LYS A 1032 40.39 -28.86 30.09
CA LYS A 1032 40.30 -28.01 31.30
C LYS A 1032 39.59 -26.67 31.04
N GLN A 1033 39.89 -25.99 29.93
CA GLN A 1033 39.19 -24.74 29.57
C GLN A 1033 37.70 -24.99 29.32
N ILE A 1034 37.35 -26.04 28.58
CA ILE A 1034 35.95 -26.41 28.30
C ILE A 1034 35.21 -26.80 29.60
N MET A 1035 35.84 -27.55 30.50
CA MET A 1035 35.26 -27.87 31.81
C MET A 1035 35.05 -26.63 32.69
N MET A 1036 35.97 -25.67 32.73
CA MET A 1036 35.76 -24.42 33.48
C MET A 1036 34.62 -23.58 32.91
N LEU A 1037 34.47 -23.54 31.58
CA LEU A 1037 33.37 -22.85 30.91
C LEU A 1037 32.03 -23.56 31.16
N ALA A 1038 32.00 -24.89 31.10
CA ALA A 1038 30.84 -25.71 31.45
C ALA A 1038 30.46 -25.56 32.93
N GLN A 1039 31.43 -25.49 33.85
CA GLN A 1039 31.17 -25.25 35.27
C GLN A 1039 30.64 -23.84 35.54
N GLY A 1040 31.15 -22.82 34.82
CA GLY A 1040 30.61 -21.46 34.89
C GLY A 1040 29.16 -21.36 34.41
N ILE A 1041 28.84 -22.04 33.31
CA ILE A 1041 27.47 -22.16 32.79
C ILE A 1041 26.58 -22.95 33.77
N TYR A 1042 27.06 -24.09 34.28
CA TYR A 1042 26.34 -24.90 35.28
C TYR A 1042 26.05 -24.11 36.56
N ASN A 1043 27.03 -23.40 37.11
CA ASN A 1043 26.85 -22.57 38.31
C ASN A 1043 25.87 -21.40 38.05
N SER A 1044 25.88 -20.82 36.84
CA SER A 1044 24.95 -19.76 36.44
C SER A 1044 23.52 -20.28 36.27
N LEU A 1045 23.35 -21.45 35.64
CA LEU A 1045 22.07 -22.13 35.51
C LEU A 1045 21.55 -22.62 36.86
N ASN A 1046 22.41 -23.09 37.76
CA ASN A 1046 22.01 -23.53 39.08
C ASN A 1046 21.60 -22.31 39.96
N SER A 1047 22.31 -21.18 39.85
CA SER A 1047 21.88 -19.90 40.45
C SER A 1047 20.53 -19.43 39.92
N LEU A 1048 20.27 -19.58 38.61
CA LEU A 1048 18.98 -19.29 38.00
C LEU A 1048 17.89 -20.25 38.50
N MET A 1049 18.20 -21.55 38.61
CA MET A 1049 17.28 -22.57 39.15
C MET A 1049 16.96 -22.33 40.62
N THR A 1050 17.92 -21.94 41.47
CA THR A 1050 17.66 -21.59 42.88
C THR A 1050 16.75 -20.36 42.99
N ARG A 1051 16.95 -19.34 42.14
CA ARG A 1051 16.06 -18.16 42.05
C ARG A 1051 14.66 -18.54 41.55
N LEU A 1052 14.56 -19.45 40.58
CA LEU A 1052 13.28 -19.99 40.11
C LEU A 1052 12.60 -20.85 41.17
N TYR A 1053 13.34 -21.59 42.00
CA TYR A 1053 12.80 -22.39 43.10
C TYR A 1053 12.14 -21.52 44.19
N THR A 1054 12.73 -20.35 44.49
CA THR A 1054 12.10 -19.36 45.38
C THR A 1054 10.84 -18.72 44.79
N VAL A 1055 10.72 -18.64 43.46
CA VAL A 1055 9.52 -18.11 42.78
C VAL A 1055 8.44 -19.19 42.60
N SER A 1056 8.82 -20.43 42.29
CA SER A 1056 7.87 -21.53 42.09
C SER A 1056 7.14 -21.90 43.38
N ASN A 1057 7.78 -21.76 44.55
CA ASN A 1057 7.11 -22.00 45.83
C ASN A 1057 5.94 -21.03 46.09
N GLN A 1058 6.03 -19.77 45.66
CA GLN A 1058 4.91 -18.83 45.79
C GLN A 1058 3.78 -19.12 44.78
N LEU A 1059 4.13 -19.57 43.56
CA LEU A 1059 3.15 -19.98 42.55
C LEU A 1059 2.44 -21.30 42.91
N LEU A 1060 3.14 -22.24 43.56
CA LEU A 1060 2.56 -23.48 44.09
C LEU A 1060 1.55 -23.21 45.22
N TRP A 1061 1.84 -22.26 46.10
CA TRP A 1061 0.87 -21.79 47.10
C TRP A 1061 -0.37 -21.17 46.44
N LEU A 1062 -0.19 -20.32 45.43
CA LEU A 1062 -1.30 -19.73 44.67
C LEU A 1062 -2.15 -20.78 43.93
N SER A 1063 -1.54 -21.79 43.30
CA SER A 1063 -2.29 -22.88 42.65
C SER A 1063 -3.05 -23.75 43.67
N SER A 1064 -2.46 -24.03 44.83
CA SER A 1064 -3.10 -24.81 45.89
C SER A 1064 -4.23 -24.03 46.57
N ILE A 1065 -4.08 -22.71 46.76
CA ILE A 1065 -5.15 -21.83 47.25
C ILE A 1065 -6.29 -21.74 46.24
N LEU A 1066 -6.00 -21.54 44.95
CA LEU A 1066 -7.03 -21.47 43.90
C LEU A 1066 -7.74 -22.82 43.70
N PHE A 1067 -7.03 -23.94 43.81
CA PHE A 1067 -7.62 -25.28 43.79
C PHE A 1067 -8.48 -25.54 45.05
N GLY A 1068 -8.03 -25.11 46.23
CA GLY A 1068 -8.79 -25.19 47.48
C GLY A 1068 -10.07 -24.33 47.45
N ILE A 1069 -10.01 -23.11 46.91
CA ILE A 1069 -11.17 -22.24 46.70
C ILE A 1069 -12.15 -22.88 45.71
N ALA A 1070 -11.66 -23.44 44.61
CA ALA A 1070 -12.50 -24.15 43.63
C ALA A 1070 -13.16 -25.41 44.24
N ALA A 1071 -12.41 -26.21 45.01
CA ALA A 1071 -12.93 -27.40 45.69
C ALA A 1071 -13.99 -27.05 46.74
N ALA A 1072 -13.75 -26.02 47.56
CA ALA A 1072 -14.71 -25.53 48.56
C ALA A 1072 -16.01 -25.01 47.92
N TYR A 1073 -15.93 -24.42 46.71
CA TYR A 1073 -17.10 -23.94 45.98
C TYR A 1073 -17.88 -25.05 45.26
N ILE A 1074 -17.24 -26.18 44.95
CA ILE A 1074 -17.84 -27.31 44.22
C ILE A 1074 -18.47 -28.35 45.15
N LEU A 1075 -17.86 -28.62 46.32
CA LEU A 1075 -18.24 -29.75 47.19
C LEU A 1075 -19.20 -29.38 48.34
N GLY A 1076 -19.37 -28.09 48.63
CA GLY A 1076 -20.20 -27.61 49.73
C GLY A 1076 -19.66 -28.02 51.13
N PRO A 1077 -20.39 -27.69 52.21
CA PRO A 1077 -19.88 -27.86 53.58
C PRO A 1077 -19.53 -29.31 53.94
N VAL A 1078 -20.29 -30.27 53.42
CA VAL A 1078 -20.18 -31.69 53.77
C VAL A 1078 -18.95 -32.36 53.14
N GLY A 1079 -18.43 -31.85 52.02
CA GLY A 1079 -17.22 -32.39 51.40
C GLY A 1079 -15.91 -32.05 52.13
N MET A 1080 -15.91 -31.00 52.95
CA MET A 1080 -14.71 -30.50 53.63
C MET A 1080 -14.23 -31.43 54.77
N GLU A 1081 -15.14 -32.10 55.48
CA GLU A 1081 -14.76 -33.01 56.58
C GLU A 1081 -14.00 -34.25 56.08
N HIS A 1082 -14.43 -34.82 54.95
CA HIS A 1082 -13.72 -35.95 54.34
C HIS A 1082 -12.38 -35.57 53.73
N MET A 1083 -12.22 -34.36 53.18
CA MET A 1083 -10.94 -33.93 52.61
C MET A 1083 -9.89 -33.66 53.70
N TRP A 1084 -10.30 -33.14 54.87
CA TRP A 1084 -9.40 -32.94 56.01
C TRP A 1084 -8.88 -34.26 56.61
N SER A 1085 -9.72 -35.32 56.64
CA SER A 1085 -9.27 -36.64 57.10
C SER A 1085 -8.23 -37.31 56.20
N VAL A 1086 -8.20 -37.00 54.91
CA VAL A 1086 -7.22 -37.55 53.95
C VAL A 1086 -5.87 -36.81 54.04
N LEU A 1087 -5.88 -35.50 54.32
CA LEU A 1087 -4.66 -34.70 54.41
C LEU A 1087 -3.82 -34.98 55.68
N TRP A 1088 -4.41 -35.52 56.75
CA TRP A 1088 -3.67 -35.84 57.99
C TRP A 1088 -2.83 -37.14 57.90
N TRP A 1089 -3.09 -38.00 56.90
CA TRP A 1089 -2.31 -39.24 56.69
C TRP A 1089 -1.02 -39.03 55.88
N GLY A 1090 -0.65 -37.77 55.58
CA GLY A 1090 0.54 -37.42 54.79
C GLY A 1090 1.83 -37.17 55.58
N GLU A 1091 1.81 -37.23 56.91
CA GLU A 1091 3.01 -37.06 57.77
C GLU A 1091 3.24 -38.28 58.69
N TRP A 1092 3.66 -39.40 58.11
CA TRP A 1092 4.36 -40.52 58.78
C TRP A 1092 5.37 -41.17 57.81
#